data_AF-A0A6G1G9A4-F1
#
_entry.id   AF-A0A6G1G9A4-F1
#
_cell.length_a   1.000
_cell.length_b   1.000
_cell.length_c   1.000
_cell.angle_alpha   90.00
_cell.angle_beta   90.00
_cell.angle_gamma   90.00
#
_symmetry.space_group_name_H-M   'P 1'
#
loop_
_entity.id
_entity.type
_entity.pdbx_description
1 polymer ?
#
loop_
_entity_poly.entity_id
_entity_poly.type
_entity_poly.pdbx_seq_one_letter_code
_entity_poly.pdbx_strand_id
1 'polypeptide(L)'
;MSENGSERKSLAPPVKIACLSCRALKTRCDGGRPCSSCHIRERDCSYRPSRRGGARVRKNRHGLEQAQLSPPEISVSEESDTSQRQLPVENFIEPGAGLKRLPDFFQDSDFIFESAFAPNMSSIPGTALTPMPMVRTYQSDNAILEAYYVYIHPFFPILPPPIGTPSDLAISHRQDDIPEFEPSTPIALAISAVLALIPCPNDIDYQIQESVQFRRKYSQYLAQSSIESIENEGEIPESVAPSDALIEPRDELARQRFHPRVHPDLEDVIALCILSFYEYAQRGNIKKMQNRAGQAFVSAVALSLHDCTDQDEYSEVRSRVWWMTYICVTQATIVSNSEPTHNLFASSFTTKYPSLQTDSEAFKLFIQAQQTLLTCTRIATELVKTVKANADISHVCERMQGLEHYVESLATVADTWILQGSPTSPLDSTEEVVSRALRCMARIKLNSARIKIHRFCAFFDSPVFSGKYCDLNSTSWPTSSRSLTTNGFQSPDSPLELFTSSVSSAVDSLPFSRHQSTKICLKAAFNVAATFNDLPFPNPLGQMCAPPCYLAPTSMLAAPRLMPSLACCAMQCTYTLVMVHNRMQSTYSEKGTANPIVESLLVRLRMGLISISTIFENYATAFEALGGMRDQVRGVV
;
A
#
# COMPACT_ATOMS: atom_id res chain seq x y z
N MET A 1 77.26 -18.01 3.13
CA MET A 1 77.12 -17.33 1.82
C MET A 1 75.64 -17.21 1.52
N SER A 2 75.25 -16.01 1.11
CA SER A 2 73.97 -15.35 1.38
C SER A 2 72.82 -15.68 0.43
N GLU A 3 71.64 -15.24 0.88
CA GLU A 3 70.29 -15.18 0.30
C GLU A 3 70.19 -14.64 -1.15
N ASN A 4 69.16 -15.08 -1.91
CA ASN A 4 67.99 -14.23 -2.21
C ASN A 4 66.87 -14.97 -2.95
N GLY A 5 65.64 -14.79 -2.47
CA GLY A 5 64.42 -15.40 -2.99
C GLY A 5 63.78 -14.66 -4.17
N SER A 6 62.83 -15.32 -4.82
CA SER A 6 61.86 -14.68 -5.72
C SER A 6 60.43 -15.00 -5.26
N GLU A 7 59.89 -14.11 -4.42
CA GLU A 7 58.48 -14.09 -4.05
C GLU A 7 57.61 -13.80 -5.30
N ARG A 8 56.67 -14.69 -5.59
CA ARG A 8 55.56 -14.42 -6.51
C ARG A 8 54.60 -13.42 -5.84
N LYS A 9 54.66 -12.16 -6.26
CA LYS A 9 53.79 -11.07 -5.78
C LYS A 9 52.30 -11.40 -5.97
N SER A 10 51.56 -11.21 -4.88
CA SER A 10 50.10 -11.29 -4.77
C SER A 10 49.39 -10.36 -5.75
N LEU A 11 48.27 -10.83 -6.32
CA LEU A 11 47.40 -10.08 -7.23
C LEU A 11 46.62 -9.03 -6.43
N ALA A 12 47.01 -7.77 -6.52
CA ALA A 12 46.28 -6.65 -5.92
C ALA A 12 44.87 -6.49 -6.57
N PRO A 13 43.86 -6.09 -5.78
CA PRO A 13 42.49 -5.89 -6.26
C PRO A 13 42.40 -4.78 -7.34
N PRO A 14 41.36 -4.81 -8.21
CA PRO A 14 41.21 -3.84 -9.29
C PRO A 14 41.02 -2.41 -8.75
N VAL A 15 41.81 -1.47 -9.27
CA VAL A 15 41.72 -0.06 -8.88
C VAL A 15 40.50 0.61 -9.51
N LYS A 16 39.80 1.46 -8.73
CA LYS A 16 38.57 2.13 -9.15
C LYS A 16 38.74 3.03 -10.39
N ILE A 17 39.94 3.60 -10.62
CA ILE A 17 40.25 4.43 -11.80
C ILE A 17 41.73 4.22 -12.20
N ALA A 18 41.98 3.87 -13.46
CA ALA A 18 43.33 3.85 -14.05
C ALA A 18 43.76 5.25 -14.54
N CYS A 19 45.06 5.57 -14.50
CA CYS A 19 45.58 6.85 -15.02
C CYS A 19 45.37 6.96 -16.54
N LEU A 20 45.40 8.18 -17.08
CA LEU A 20 45.12 8.43 -18.50
C LEU A 20 46.08 7.68 -19.43
N SER A 21 47.37 7.64 -19.09
CA SER A 21 48.41 6.94 -19.87
C SER A 21 48.18 5.42 -19.89
N CYS A 22 47.94 4.78 -18.73
CA CYS A 22 47.64 3.35 -18.67
C CYS A 22 46.30 3.00 -19.34
N ARG A 23 45.30 3.90 -19.24
CA ARG A 23 44.00 3.73 -19.89
C ARG A 23 44.11 3.78 -21.41
N ALA A 24 44.89 4.73 -21.96
CA ALA A 24 45.10 4.86 -23.40
C ALA A 24 45.82 3.64 -23.98
N LEU A 25 46.76 3.07 -23.22
CA LEU A 25 47.59 1.93 -23.66
C LEU A 25 46.99 0.57 -23.31
N LYS A 26 45.83 0.53 -22.63
CA LYS A 26 45.20 -0.69 -22.10
C LYS A 26 46.17 -1.52 -21.24
N THR A 27 47.04 -0.88 -20.45
CA THR A 27 47.96 -1.53 -19.53
C THR A 27 47.47 -1.46 -18.09
N ARG A 28 47.89 -2.41 -17.25
CA ARG A 28 47.47 -2.49 -15.84
C ARG A 28 48.00 -1.28 -15.06
N CYS A 29 47.11 -0.63 -14.31
CA CYS A 29 47.42 0.51 -13.46
C CYS A 29 47.27 0.09 -12.00
N ASP A 30 48.26 0.37 -11.17
CA ASP A 30 48.27 0.08 -9.74
C ASP A 30 47.68 1.22 -8.89
N GLY A 31 47.31 2.34 -9.51
CA GLY A 31 46.63 3.46 -8.84
C GLY A 31 47.55 4.44 -8.11
N GLY A 32 48.87 4.21 -8.13
CA GLY A 32 49.88 5.11 -7.56
C GLY A 32 49.99 6.46 -8.29
N ARG A 33 50.67 7.44 -7.67
CA ARG A 33 50.92 8.78 -8.24
C ARG A 33 52.41 9.18 -8.10
N PRO A 34 53.24 9.01 -9.14
CA PRO A 34 52.95 8.31 -10.40
C PRO A 34 52.73 6.80 -10.19
N CYS A 35 51.92 6.19 -11.05
CA CYS A 35 51.65 4.74 -11.01
C CYS A 35 52.93 3.99 -11.44
N SER A 36 53.19 2.79 -10.91
CA SER A 36 54.48 2.12 -11.13
C SER A 36 54.75 1.84 -12.62
N SER A 37 53.71 1.56 -13.41
CA SER A 37 53.84 1.42 -14.87
C SER A 37 54.26 2.72 -15.57
N CYS A 38 53.74 3.87 -15.14
CA CYS A 38 54.14 5.17 -15.69
C CYS A 38 55.50 5.63 -15.18
N HIS A 39 55.86 5.29 -13.94
CA HIS A 39 57.17 5.61 -13.36
C HIS A 39 58.29 4.88 -14.11
N ILE A 40 58.15 3.57 -14.33
CA ILE A 40 59.15 2.76 -15.05
C ILE A 40 59.31 3.21 -16.50
N ARG A 41 58.23 3.68 -17.13
CA ARG A 41 58.22 4.08 -18.54
C ARG A 41 58.44 5.57 -18.76
N GLU A 42 58.76 6.31 -17.69
CA GLU A 42 58.98 7.76 -17.67
C GLU A 42 57.88 8.55 -18.40
N ARG A 43 56.62 8.28 -18.06
CA ARG A 43 55.45 8.94 -18.68
C ARG A 43 54.69 9.79 -17.70
N ASP A 44 54.05 10.82 -18.24
CA ASP A 44 53.14 11.65 -17.48
C ASP A 44 51.95 10.81 -16.97
N CYS A 45 51.77 10.82 -15.64
CA CYS A 45 50.82 9.99 -14.92
C CYS A 45 49.72 10.85 -14.31
N SER A 46 48.79 11.29 -15.14
CA SER A 46 47.65 12.10 -14.70
C SER A 46 46.38 11.27 -14.53
N TYR A 47 45.65 11.54 -13.44
CA TYR A 47 44.32 10.98 -13.19
C TYR A 47 43.29 12.10 -13.37
N ARG A 48 42.32 11.89 -14.25
CA ARG A 48 41.17 12.81 -14.39
C ARG A 48 39.86 12.07 -14.08
N PRO A 49 38.90 12.71 -13.39
CA PRO A 49 37.57 12.15 -13.19
C PRO A 49 36.90 11.84 -14.54
N SER A 50 36.33 10.64 -14.68
CA SER A 50 35.54 10.28 -15.87
C SER A 50 34.30 11.18 -15.95
N ARG A 51 34.10 11.87 -17.08
CA ARG A 51 32.91 12.69 -17.35
C ARG A 51 31.79 11.95 -18.11
N ARG A 52 31.91 10.63 -18.31
CA ARG A 52 30.80 9.80 -18.83
C ARG A 52 30.17 9.04 -17.66
N GLY A 53 28.88 9.33 -17.40
CA GLY A 53 28.05 8.72 -16.35
C GLY A 53 28.06 9.52 -15.04
N GLY A 54 27.17 10.51 -14.92
CA GLY A 54 26.99 11.26 -13.67
C GLY A 54 26.14 10.47 -12.67
N ALA A 55 26.75 10.06 -11.56
CA ALA A 55 26.05 9.63 -10.35
C ALA A 55 25.67 10.85 -9.50
N ARG A 56 24.49 10.80 -8.87
CA ARG A 56 23.91 11.84 -8.00
C ARG A 56 24.83 12.13 -6.81
N VAL A 57 25.28 13.37 -6.66
CA VAL A 57 26.02 13.82 -5.48
C VAL A 57 25.02 14.23 -4.39
N ARG A 58 25.00 13.49 -3.27
CA ARG A 58 24.51 13.98 -1.98
C ARG A 58 25.51 15.00 -1.43
N LYS A 59 25.04 16.20 -1.08
CA LYS A 59 25.84 17.24 -0.42
C LYS A 59 25.73 17.06 1.10
N ASN A 60 26.63 16.28 1.70
CA ASN A 60 26.89 16.33 3.14
C ASN A 60 27.67 17.62 3.45
N ARG A 61 27.08 18.55 4.19
CA ARG A 61 27.81 19.60 4.92
C ARG A 61 27.94 19.14 6.37
N HIS A 62 29.11 18.60 6.72
CA HIS A 62 29.64 18.71 8.08
C HIS A 62 31.14 19.00 7.95
N GLY A 63 31.51 20.21 8.35
CA GLY A 63 32.88 20.63 8.63
C GLY A 63 32.84 21.30 10.00
N LEU A 64 33.69 20.79 10.89
CA LEU A 64 33.83 21.12 12.30
C LEU A 64 34.34 22.55 12.51
N GLU A 65 33.85 23.22 13.55
CA GLU A 65 34.64 24.19 14.32
C GLU A 65 34.13 24.25 15.77
N GLN A 66 35.06 24.07 16.71
CA GLN A 66 34.88 24.07 18.16
C GLN A 66 34.78 25.51 18.69
N ALA A 67 33.82 25.81 19.57
CA ALA A 67 34.02 26.68 20.75
C ALA A 67 32.75 26.83 21.62
N GLN A 68 32.91 26.49 22.90
CA GLN A 68 32.41 27.19 24.11
C GLN A 68 30.89 27.27 24.43
N LEU A 69 30.60 26.61 25.56
CA LEU A 69 29.49 26.72 26.53
C LEU A 69 28.71 28.05 26.58
N SER A 70 27.37 27.95 26.49
CA SER A 70 26.34 28.53 27.41
C SER A 70 24.93 28.25 26.87
N PRO A 71 23.90 27.95 27.70
CA PRO A 71 22.53 27.74 27.21
C PRO A 71 21.77 29.07 27.10
N PRO A 72 21.01 29.35 26.03
CA PRO A 72 20.07 30.46 26.04
C PRO A 72 18.64 30.00 26.33
N GLU A 73 17.98 30.84 27.10
CA GLU A 73 16.63 30.75 27.62
C GLU A 73 15.55 30.73 26.52
N ILE A 74 14.48 29.98 26.77
CA ILE A 74 13.28 29.91 25.95
C ILE A 74 12.52 31.23 26.12
N SER A 75 12.49 32.06 25.08
CA SER A 75 11.53 33.17 24.96
C SER A 75 10.43 32.75 23.99
N VAL A 76 9.26 32.49 24.56
CA VAL A 76 8.01 32.27 23.83
C VAL A 76 7.59 33.60 23.22
N SER A 77 7.53 33.66 21.89
CA SER A 77 6.87 34.73 21.15
C SER A 77 5.62 34.15 20.51
N GLU A 78 4.46 34.45 21.10
CA GLU A 78 3.16 34.22 20.48
C GLU A 78 2.98 35.22 19.34
N GLU A 79 3.03 34.74 18.09
CA GLU A 79 2.48 35.47 16.95
C GLU A 79 1.36 34.64 16.32
N SER A 80 0.15 35.13 16.53
CA SER A 80 -1.08 34.74 15.87
C SER A 80 -1.01 35.08 14.37
N ASP A 81 -0.89 34.06 13.52
CA ASP A 81 -1.17 34.18 12.09
C ASP A 81 -2.25 33.16 11.69
N THR A 82 -3.49 33.64 11.63
CA THR A 82 -4.63 32.95 11.02
C THR A 82 -4.50 33.02 9.50
N SER A 83 -3.55 32.28 8.93
CA SER A 83 -3.55 31.94 7.51
C SER A 83 -4.02 30.49 7.37
N GLN A 84 -5.25 30.30 6.85
CA GLN A 84 -5.81 29.00 6.53
C GLN A 84 -4.80 28.22 5.68
N ARG A 85 -4.15 27.20 6.26
CA ARG A 85 -3.38 26.22 5.50
C ARG A 85 -4.33 25.56 4.51
N GLN A 86 -4.30 25.97 3.24
CA GLN A 86 -4.91 25.20 2.17
C GLN A 86 -4.23 23.82 2.15
N LEU A 87 -4.95 22.83 2.66
CA LEU A 87 -4.54 21.43 2.61
C LEU A 87 -4.44 21.03 1.13
N PRO A 88 -3.31 20.47 0.65
CA PRO A 88 -3.17 20.12 -0.75
C PRO A 88 -4.15 18.98 -1.08
N VAL A 89 -5.30 19.35 -1.65
CA VAL A 89 -6.41 18.43 -1.97
C VAL A 89 -5.97 17.37 -3.01
N GLU A 90 -4.91 17.64 -3.77
CA GLU A 90 -4.21 16.73 -4.69
C GLU A 90 -3.79 15.42 -4.01
N ASN A 91 -3.43 15.48 -2.73
CA ASN A 91 -2.97 14.34 -1.93
C ASN A 91 -4.02 13.24 -1.70
N PHE A 92 -5.28 13.43 -2.12
CA PHE A 92 -6.37 12.46 -1.93
C PHE A 92 -6.76 11.68 -3.21
N ILE A 93 -6.22 12.05 -4.39
CA ILE A 93 -6.71 11.55 -5.69
C ILE A 93 -5.69 10.68 -6.42
N GLU A 94 -4.39 10.92 -6.22
CA GLU A 94 -3.31 10.24 -6.92
C GLU A 94 -3.12 8.77 -6.49
N PRO A 95 -2.53 7.91 -7.35
CA PRO A 95 -2.10 6.58 -6.95
C PRO A 95 -1.20 6.62 -5.71
N GLY A 96 -1.65 6.03 -4.61
CA GLY A 96 -0.93 6.07 -3.34
C GLY A 96 -1.03 7.39 -2.57
N ALA A 97 -2.00 8.24 -2.91
CA ALA A 97 -2.45 9.38 -2.14
C ALA A 97 -2.43 9.10 -0.63
N GLY A 98 -1.61 9.85 0.11
CA GLY A 98 -1.47 9.71 1.57
C GLY A 98 -0.61 8.55 2.06
N LEU A 99 -0.08 7.67 1.21
CA LEU A 99 0.81 6.62 1.69
C LEU A 99 2.16 7.19 2.15
N LYS A 100 2.56 6.83 3.36
CA LYS A 100 3.94 7.02 3.81
C LYS A 100 4.83 5.97 3.16
N ARG A 101 5.82 6.40 2.37
CA ARG A 101 6.86 5.49 1.87
C ARG A 101 7.89 5.22 2.96
N LEU A 102 8.06 3.96 3.31
CA LEU A 102 9.11 3.54 4.22
C LEU A 102 10.41 3.26 3.44
N PRO A 103 11.58 3.62 3.97
CA PRO A 103 12.86 3.29 3.33
C PRO A 103 13.09 1.77 3.31
N ASP A 104 13.64 1.26 2.21
CA ASP A 104 14.06 -0.14 2.09
C ASP A 104 15.36 -0.33 2.85
N PHE A 105 15.30 -0.87 4.07
CA PHE A 105 16.46 -1.02 4.97
C PHE A 105 17.54 -1.99 4.45
N PHE A 106 17.24 -2.83 3.45
CA PHE A 106 18.06 -3.98 3.06
C PHE A 106 18.86 -3.79 1.76
N GLN A 107 19.00 -2.58 1.21
CA GLN A 107 19.95 -2.36 0.11
C GLN A 107 21.42 -2.29 0.57
N ASP A 108 21.68 -2.19 1.87
CA ASP A 108 23.04 -2.24 2.43
C ASP A 108 23.13 -3.39 3.45
N SER A 109 23.65 -4.55 3.00
CA SER A 109 23.99 -5.70 3.85
C SER A 109 24.87 -5.32 5.05
N ASP A 110 25.67 -4.26 4.89
CA ASP A 110 26.63 -3.78 5.88
C ASP A 110 25.93 -3.15 7.10
N PHE A 111 24.74 -2.55 6.93
CA PHE A 111 23.98 -1.93 8.03
C PHE A 111 23.27 -2.96 8.92
N ILE A 112 22.84 -4.09 8.33
CA ILE A 112 22.22 -5.20 9.07
C ILE A 112 23.27 -5.87 9.96
N PHE A 113 24.48 -6.06 9.42
CA PHE A 113 25.60 -6.61 10.17
C PHE A 113 26.03 -5.66 11.30
N GLU A 114 26.19 -4.36 11.04
CA GLU A 114 26.52 -3.39 12.10
C GLU A 114 25.45 -3.28 13.20
N SER A 115 24.16 -3.37 12.85
CA SER A 115 23.06 -3.34 13.84
C SER A 115 22.95 -4.63 14.67
N ALA A 116 23.41 -5.78 14.15
CA ALA A 116 23.40 -7.05 14.86
C ALA A 116 24.60 -7.22 15.82
N PHE A 117 25.70 -6.49 15.58
CA PHE A 117 26.94 -6.59 16.35
C PHE A 117 27.35 -5.29 17.07
N ALA A 118 26.52 -4.25 17.07
CA ALA A 118 26.80 -3.03 17.82
C ALA A 118 26.80 -3.31 19.34
N PRO A 119 27.88 -3.00 20.08
CA PRO A 119 27.89 -3.15 21.53
C PRO A 119 26.96 -2.12 22.17
N ASN A 120 25.98 -2.61 22.95
CA ASN A 120 25.07 -1.77 23.73
C ASN A 120 25.87 -0.87 24.68
N MET A 121 25.81 0.45 24.46
CA MET A 121 26.38 1.43 25.37
C MET A 121 25.48 1.51 26.61
N SER A 122 25.91 0.86 27.68
CA SER A 122 25.23 0.75 28.97
C SER A 122 24.82 2.13 29.53
N SER A 123 23.53 2.39 29.62
CA SER A 123 22.97 3.55 30.33
C SER A 123 22.66 3.22 31.80
N ILE A 124 22.89 4.23 32.63
CA ILE A 124 22.85 4.28 34.10
C ILE A 124 21.51 3.76 34.68
N PRO A 125 21.51 3.04 35.83
CA PRO A 125 20.29 2.57 36.46
C PRO A 125 19.52 3.73 37.12
N GLY A 126 18.37 4.07 36.55
CA GLY A 126 17.38 4.98 37.10
C GLY A 126 15.97 4.46 36.80
N THR A 127 15.10 4.51 37.80
CA THR A 127 13.81 3.82 37.96
C THR A 127 12.68 4.25 37.00
N ALA A 128 12.93 4.30 35.70
CA ALA A 128 11.90 4.33 34.67
C ALA A 128 11.80 2.92 34.06
N LEU A 129 10.59 2.36 33.93
CA LEU A 129 10.36 1.13 33.16
C LEU A 129 10.88 1.38 31.74
N THR A 130 12.05 0.83 31.42
CA THR A 130 12.60 0.90 30.06
C THR A 130 11.59 0.25 29.12
N PRO A 131 11.18 0.91 28.03
CA PRO A 131 10.28 0.29 27.08
C PRO A 131 10.89 -1.01 26.57
N MET A 132 10.08 -2.07 26.53
CA MET A 132 10.50 -3.38 26.04
C MET A 132 9.81 -3.62 24.69
N PRO A 133 10.49 -3.35 23.55
CA PRO A 133 9.94 -3.62 22.24
C PRO A 133 9.49 -5.07 22.12
N MET A 134 8.24 -5.28 21.73
CA MET A 134 7.64 -6.59 21.54
C MET A 134 7.04 -6.72 20.14
N VAL A 135 7.10 -7.93 19.61
CA VAL A 135 6.41 -8.33 18.38
C VAL A 135 5.56 -9.55 18.67
N ARG A 136 4.45 -9.67 17.97
CA ARG A 136 3.56 -10.81 18.11
C ARG A 136 4.07 -11.98 17.27
N THR A 137 4.05 -13.17 17.86
CA THR A 137 4.40 -14.44 17.21
C THR A 137 3.39 -15.51 17.62
N TYR A 138 3.60 -16.75 17.16
CA TYR A 138 2.70 -17.88 17.39
C TYR A 138 3.53 -19.16 17.62
N GLN A 139 3.00 -20.10 18.39
CA GLN A 139 3.72 -21.32 18.78
C GLN A 139 3.58 -22.48 17.78
N SER A 140 2.73 -22.35 16.76
CA SER A 140 2.50 -23.39 15.75
C SER A 140 1.79 -22.83 14.52
N ASP A 141 1.84 -23.57 13.40
CA ASP A 141 1.06 -23.28 12.20
C ASP A 141 -0.45 -23.23 12.47
N ASN A 142 -0.96 -24.09 13.36
CA ASN A 142 -2.37 -24.05 13.75
C ASN A 142 -2.72 -22.72 14.43
N ALA A 143 -1.86 -22.20 15.31
CA ALA A 143 -2.08 -20.90 15.95
C ALA A 143 -2.01 -19.73 14.94
N ILE A 144 -1.13 -19.82 13.93
CA ILE A 144 -1.09 -18.86 12.81
C ILE A 144 -2.38 -18.92 11.99
N LEU A 145 -2.87 -20.13 11.71
CA LEU A 145 -4.10 -20.35 10.96
C LEU A 145 -5.34 -19.79 11.69
N GLU A 146 -5.44 -20.02 13.00
CA GLU A 146 -6.49 -19.43 13.83
C GLU A 146 -6.48 -17.90 13.76
N ALA A 147 -5.28 -17.29 13.84
CA ALA A 147 -5.14 -15.84 13.69
C ALA A 147 -5.44 -15.34 12.27
N TYR A 148 -5.14 -16.10 11.22
CA TYR A 148 -5.60 -15.80 9.86
C TYR A 148 -7.13 -15.70 9.82
N TYR A 149 -7.83 -16.67 10.43
CA TYR A 149 -9.29 -16.68 10.48
C TYR A 149 -9.88 -15.49 11.25
N VAL A 150 -9.20 -15.01 12.28
CA VAL A 150 -9.63 -13.82 13.04
C VAL A 150 -9.42 -12.53 12.22
N TYR A 151 -8.23 -12.32 11.66
CA TYR A 151 -7.83 -10.98 11.19
C TYR A 151 -7.84 -10.81 9.67
N ILE A 152 -7.60 -11.86 8.88
CA ILE A 152 -7.43 -11.78 7.42
C ILE A 152 -8.68 -12.29 6.71
N HIS A 153 -9.16 -13.48 7.10
CA HIS A 153 -10.25 -14.20 6.43
C HIS A 153 -11.55 -13.40 6.27
N PRO A 154 -12.01 -12.57 7.25
CA PRO A 154 -13.21 -11.76 7.06
C PRO A 154 -13.11 -10.79 5.88
N PHE A 155 -11.91 -10.32 5.54
CA PHE A 155 -11.68 -9.30 4.50
C PHE A 155 -11.04 -9.88 3.23
N PHE A 156 -10.42 -11.05 3.33
CA PHE A 156 -9.77 -11.74 2.23
C PHE A 156 -9.91 -13.28 2.39
N PRO A 157 -11.12 -13.83 2.15
CA PRO A 157 -11.44 -15.25 2.39
C PRO A 157 -10.88 -16.16 1.29
N ILE A 158 -9.55 -16.29 1.23
CA ILE A 158 -8.86 -17.10 0.23
C ILE A 158 -8.75 -18.58 0.64
N LEU A 159 -8.73 -18.87 1.95
CA LEU A 159 -8.79 -20.22 2.49
C LEU A 159 -10.24 -20.72 2.63
N PRO A 160 -10.45 -22.04 2.80
CA PRO A 160 -11.75 -22.62 3.17
C PRO A 160 -12.29 -22.09 4.52
N PRO A 161 -13.55 -22.37 4.87
CA PRO A 161 -14.09 -22.04 6.20
C PRO A 161 -13.32 -22.71 7.35
N PRO A 162 -13.26 -22.09 8.55
CA PRO A 162 -12.70 -22.74 9.72
C PRO A 162 -13.57 -23.91 10.19
N ILE A 163 -12.97 -24.85 10.92
CA ILE A 163 -13.69 -26.00 11.49
C ILE A 163 -14.48 -25.59 12.74
N GLY A 164 -13.93 -24.68 13.56
CA GLY A 164 -14.55 -24.16 14.76
C GLY A 164 -14.57 -22.63 14.79
N THR A 165 -14.96 -22.08 15.93
CA THR A 165 -14.85 -20.64 16.17
C THR A 165 -13.41 -20.30 16.52
N PRO A 166 -12.71 -19.50 15.69
CA PRO A 166 -11.30 -19.26 15.86
C PRO A 166 -11.03 -18.26 17.00
N SER A 167 -9.83 -18.35 17.58
CA SER A 167 -9.36 -17.41 18.61
C SER A 167 -7.89 -17.03 18.39
N ASP A 168 -7.51 -15.81 18.75
CA ASP A 168 -6.14 -15.33 18.59
C ASP A 168 -5.24 -15.87 19.70
N LEU A 169 -4.32 -16.77 19.35
CA LEU A 169 -3.38 -17.42 20.26
C LEU A 169 -1.99 -16.75 20.20
N ALA A 170 -1.97 -15.41 20.15
CA ALA A 170 -0.74 -14.64 20.01
C ALA A 170 0.15 -14.72 21.26
N ILE A 171 1.45 -14.91 21.05
CA ILE A 171 2.48 -14.80 22.09
C ILE A 171 3.33 -13.54 21.85
N SER A 172 3.80 -12.93 22.93
CA SER A 172 4.69 -11.77 22.85
C SER A 172 6.14 -12.25 22.78
N HIS A 173 6.85 -11.82 21.75
CA HIS A 173 8.27 -12.08 21.56
C HIS A 173 9.06 -10.80 21.74
N ARG A 174 10.13 -10.84 22.54
CA ARG A 174 11.04 -9.71 22.73
C ARG A 174 12.23 -9.82 21.80
N GLN A 175 12.86 -8.70 21.51
CA GLN A 175 13.96 -8.63 20.56
C GLN A 175 15.18 -9.52 20.93
N ASP A 176 15.40 -9.77 22.22
CA ASP A 176 16.53 -10.58 22.71
C ASP A 176 16.18 -12.07 22.89
N ASP A 177 14.91 -12.44 22.72
CA ASP A 177 14.46 -13.82 22.87
C ASP A 177 14.72 -14.61 21.57
N ILE A 178 14.83 -15.94 21.68
CA ILE A 178 14.82 -16.83 20.51
C ILE A 178 13.38 -17.34 20.33
N PRO A 179 12.77 -17.23 19.14
CA PRO A 179 11.44 -17.78 18.91
C PRO A 179 11.43 -19.30 19.15
N GLU A 180 10.47 -19.80 19.92
CA GLU A 180 10.28 -21.25 20.15
C GLU A 180 9.79 -21.98 18.89
N PHE A 181 9.11 -21.26 18.01
CA PHE A 181 8.57 -21.75 16.74
C PHE A 181 8.91 -20.76 15.63
N GLU A 182 9.35 -21.29 14.49
CA GLU A 182 9.59 -20.52 13.28
C GLU A 182 8.78 -21.13 12.12
N PRO A 183 7.86 -20.37 11.51
CA PRO A 183 7.09 -20.86 10.37
C PRO A 183 8.01 -21.08 9.16
N SER A 184 7.79 -22.16 8.43
CA SER A 184 8.63 -22.54 7.30
C SER A 184 7.92 -22.50 5.95
N THR A 185 6.58 -22.59 5.92
CA THR A 185 5.83 -22.59 4.66
C THR A 185 5.66 -21.16 4.13
N PRO A 186 5.61 -20.96 2.79
CA PRO A 186 5.39 -19.65 2.19
C PRO A 186 4.18 -18.92 2.76
N ILE A 187 3.07 -19.64 2.94
CA ILE A 187 1.81 -19.10 3.44
C ILE A 187 1.89 -18.75 4.93
N ALA A 188 2.49 -19.60 5.78
CA ALA A 188 2.64 -19.31 7.21
C ALA A 188 3.52 -18.08 7.42
N LEU A 189 4.61 -17.95 6.65
CA LEU A 189 5.50 -16.79 6.66
C LEU A 189 4.79 -15.52 6.20
N ALA A 190 4.02 -15.58 5.11
CA ALA A 190 3.25 -14.44 4.60
C ALA A 190 2.18 -13.97 5.60
N ILE A 191 1.42 -14.90 6.19
CA ILE A 191 0.42 -14.59 7.22
C ILE A 191 1.11 -13.98 8.44
N SER A 192 2.19 -14.60 8.93
CA SER A 192 2.94 -14.13 10.09
C SER A 192 3.53 -12.74 9.87
N ALA A 193 4.00 -12.43 8.65
CA ALA A 193 4.51 -11.11 8.31
C ALA A 193 3.45 -10.02 8.50
N VAL A 194 2.19 -10.28 8.12
CA VAL A 194 1.09 -9.33 8.33
C VAL A 194 0.68 -9.29 9.80
N LEU A 195 0.56 -10.45 10.45
CA LEU A 195 0.14 -10.52 11.86
C LEU A 195 1.14 -9.84 12.80
N ALA A 196 2.45 -9.98 12.57
CA ALA A 196 3.51 -9.36 13.37
C ALA A 196 3.39 -7.82 13.48
N LEU A 197 2.68 -7.18 12.56
CA LEU A 197 2.44 -5.73 12.60
C LEU A 197 1.42 -5.31 13.67
N ILE A 198 0.55 -6.23 14.09
CA ILE A 198 -0.44 -5.96 15.15
C ILE A 198 0.32 -5.81 16.48
N PRO A 199 0.08 -4.74 17.25
CA PRO A 199 0.66 -4.58 18.58
C PRO A 199 0.39 -5.77 19.50
N CYS A 200 1.35 -6.11 20.36
CA CYS A 200 1.08 -7.07 21.43
C CYS A 200 0.09 -6.48 22.44
N PRO A 201 -0.89 -7.24 22.94
CA PRO A 201 -1.84 -6.73 23.94
C PRO A 201 -1.18 -6.19 25.21
N ASN A 202 0.01 -6.71 25.55
CA ASN A 202 0.79 -6.36 26.73
C ASN A 202 1.79 -5.21 26.48
N ASP A 203 1.90 -4.71 25.25
CA ASP A 203 2.77 -3.58 24.90
C ASP A 203 2.02 -2.27 25.16
N ILE A 204 2.21 -1.71 26.37
CA ILE A 204 1.53 -0.49 26.81
C ILE A 204 1.90 0.70 25.92
N ASP A 205 3.15 0.76 25.47
CA ASP A 205 3.73 1.88 24.72
C ASP A 205 4.03 1.48 23.26
N TYR A 206 3.15 0.69 22.64
CA TYR A 206 3.36 0.11 21.31
C TYR A 206 3.67 1.10 20.16
N GLN A 207 3.38 2.39 20.34
CA GLN A 207 3.62 3.46 19.38
C GLN A 207 5.02 4.08 19.47
N ILE A 208 5.80 3.75 20.50
CA ILE A 208 7.17 4.23 20.60
C ILE A 208 8.00 3.77 19.40
N GLN A 209 9.01 4.57 19.09
CA GLN A 209 9.81 4.37 17.89
C GLN A 209 10.47 2.99 17.85
N GLU A 210 10.96 2.50 18.99
CA GLU A 210 11.64 1.21 19.13
C GLU A 210 10.69 0.03 18.86
N SER A 211 9.50 0.01 19.49
CA SER A 211 8.49 -1.03 19.27
C SER A 211 8.00 -1.05 17.82
N VAL A 212 7.74 0.11 17.23
CA VAL A 212 7.34 0.21 15.81
C VAL A 212 8.45 -0.29 14.89
N GLN A 213 9.70 0.10 15.14
CA GLN A 213 10.85 -0.35 14.34
C GLN A 213 11.08 -1.86 14.48
N PHE A 214 10.92 -2.43 15.67
CA PHE A 214 11.08 -3.86 15.88
C PHE A 214 10.02 -4.66 15.14
N ARG A 215 8.72 -4.32 15.31
CA ARG A 215 7.63 -4.97 14.55
C ARG A 215 7.84 -4.85 13.04
N ARG A 216 8.27 -3.69 12.54
CA ARG A 216 8.60 -3.48 11.12
C ARG A 216 9.71 -4.42 10.64
N LYS A 217 10.84 -4.47 11.34
CA LYS A 217 12.00 -5.30 10.97
C LYS A 217 11.64 -6.78 10.96
N TYR A 218 10.97 -7.25 12.02
CA TYR A 218 10.58 -8.64 12.16
C TYR A 218 9.53 -9.06 11.11
N SER A 219 8.52 -8.22 10.88
CA SER A 219 7.53 -8.42 9.82
C SER A 219 8.19 -8.47 8.42
N GLN A 220 9.17 -7.59 8.16
CA GLN A 220 9.88 -7.58 6.89
C GLN A 220 10.77 -8.83 6.70
N TYR A 221 11.40 -9.31 7.77
CA TYR A 221 12.13 -10.59 7.76
C TYR A 221 11.20 -11.73 7.30
N LEU A 222 10.05 -11.89 7.95
CA LEU A 222 9.07 -12.93 7.59
C LEU A 222 8.56 -12.80 6.15
N ALA A 223 8.29 -11.57 5.69
CA ALA A 223 7.84 -11.33 4.31
C ALA A 223 8.92 -11.71 3.29
N GLN A 224 10.19 -11.46 3.60
CA GLN A 224 11.32 -11.81 2.73
C GLN A 224 11.56 -13.33 2.74
N SER A 225 11.55 -13.97 3.91
CA SER A 225 11.65 -15.43 4.04
C SER A 225 10.52 -16.14 3.29
N SER A 226 9.30 -15.58 3.28
CA SER A 226 8.19 -16.10 2.47
C SER A 226 8.52 -16.09 0.97
N ILE A 227 9.09 -14.99 0.45
CA ILE A 227 9.49 -14.89 -0.97
C ILE A 227 10.63 -15.85 -1.28
N GLU A 228 11.64 -15.94 -0.41
CA GLU A 228 12.75 -16.87 -0.57
C GLU A 228 12.25 -18.32 -0.56
N SER A 229 11.28 -18.64 0.30
CA SER A 229 10.65 -19.96 0.31
C SER A 229 9.97 -20.29 -1.02
N ILE A 230 9.28 -19.32 -1.64
CA ILE A 230 8.62 -19.50 -2.96
C ILE A 230 9.67 -19.65 -4.08
N GLU A 231 10.76 -18.88 -4.03
CA GLU A 231 11.82 -18.93 -5.05
C GLU A 231 12.64 -20.24 -4.95
N ASN A 232 12.78 -20.79 -3.74
CA ASN A 232 13.46 -22.05 -3.48
C ASN A 232 12.58 -23.28 -3.77
N GLU A 233 11.25 -23.14 -3.80
CA GLU A 233 10.28 -24.21 -4.10
C GLU A 233 10.38 -24.60 -5.59
N GLY A 234 11.34 -25.49 -5.90
CA GLY A 234 11.62 -25.96 -7.25
C GLY A 234 13.11 -26.03 -7.62
N GLU A 235 14.01 -25.47 -6.81
CA GLU A 235 15.46 -25.53 -7.08
C GLU A 235 15.96 -26.98 -7.14
N ILE A 236 16.87 -27.26 -8.07
CA ILE A 236 17.60 -28.53 -8.13
C ILE A 236 18.72 -28.42 -7.10
N PRO A 237 18.76 -29.29 -6.06
CA PRO A 237 19.90 -29.34 -5.17
C PRO A 237 21.16 -29.47 -6.02
N GLU A 238 22.19 -28.66 -5.77
CA GLU A 238 23.44 -28.67 -6.55
C GLU A 238 24.10 -30.07 -6.62
N SER A 239 23.71 -30.97 -5.73
CA SER A 239 24.13 -32.38 -5.65
C SER A 239 23.50 -33.30 -6.71
N VAL A 240 22.46 -32.90 -7.42
CA VAL A 240 21.79 -33.73 -8.45
C VAL A 240 22.33 -33.38 -9.84
N ALA A 241 22.82 -34.38 -10.58
CA ALA A 241 23.27 -34.16 -11.95
C ALA A 241 22.10 -33.71 -12.85
N PRO A 242 22.29 -32.75 -13.78
CA PRO A 242 21.21 -32.24 -14.62
C PRO A 242 20.48 -33.30 -15.45
N SER A 243 21.16 -34.41 -15.81
CA SER A 243 20.56 -35.54 -16.51
C SER A 243 19.59 -36.33 -15.63
N ASP A 244 19.91 -36.45 -14.33
CA ASP A 244 19.16 -37.28 -13.38
C ASP A 244 17.92 -36.51 -12.87
N ALA A 245 18.04 -35.17 -12.77
CA ALA A 245 16.93 -34.26 -12.47
C ALA A 245 15.79 -34.28 -13.50
N LEU A 246 16.02 -34.84 -14.71
CA LEU A 246 15.02 -34.97 -15.78
C LEU A 246 14.36 -36.36 -15.82
N ILE A 247 14.90 -37.35 -15.12
CA ILE A 247 14.52 -38.77 -15.25
C ILE A 247 13.68 -39.24 -14.06
N GLU A 248 13.99 -38.80 -12.85
CA GLU A 248 13.20 -39.16 -11.67
C GLU A 248 12.01 -38.21 -11.52
N PRO A 249 10.76 -38.72 -11.44
CA PRO A 249 9.67 -37.92 -10.89
C PRO A 249 10.12 -37.56 -9.47
N ARG A 250 10.34 -36.26 -9.23
CA ARG A 250 10.63 -35.79 -7.88
C ARG A 250 9.48 -36.26 -7.01
N ASP A 251 9.76 -37.15 -6.06
CA ASP A 251 8.91 -37.27 -4.89
C ASP A 251 8.87 -35.84 -4.33
N GLU A 252 7.71 -35.19 -4.48
CA GLU A 252 7.35 -34.00 -3.74
C GLU A 252 7.50 -34.39 -2.27
N LEU A 253 8.72 -34.25 -1.73
CA LEU A 253 9.08 -34.56 -0.36
C LEU A 253 8.01 -33.92 0.49
N ALA A 254 7.13 -34.76 1.04
CA ALA A 254 5.80 -34.39 1.50
C ALA A 254 5.85 -33.14 2.40
N ARG A 255 5.76 -31.96 1.77
CA ARG A 255 5.80 -30.69 2.48
C ARG A 255 4.57 -30.70 3.36
N GLN A 256 4.77 -30.52 4.67
CA GLN A 256 3.64 -30.49 5.59
C GLN A 256 2.72 -29.35 5.14
N ARG A 257 1.47 -29.69 4.80
CA ARG A 257 0.46 -28.73 4.39
C ARG A 257 0.21 -27.77 5.54
N PHE A 258 0.21 -26.47 5.26
CA PHE A 258 -0.17 -25.48 6.27
C PHE A 258 -1.63 -25.62 6.67
N HIS A 259 -2.51 -25.87 5.69
CA HIS A 259 -3.94 -26.06 5.90
C HIS A 259 -4.39 -27.44 5.41
N PRO A 260 -5.12 -28.25 6.21
CA PRO A 260 -5.46 -29.63 5.85
C PRO A 260 -6.21 -29.79 4.52
N ARG A 261 -7.04 -28.80 4.17
CA ARG A 261 -7.88 -28.78 2.95
C ARG A 261 -7.30 -27.97 1.78
N VAL A 262 -6.04 -27.56 1.86
CA VAL A 262 -5.37 -26.79 0.80
C VAL A 262 -4.22 -27.63 0.26
N HIS A 263 -4.13 -27.76 -1.07
CA HIS A 263 -3.01 -28.44 -1.71
C HIS A 263 -1.74 -27.58 -1.66
N PRO A 264 -0.54 -28.16 -1.42
CA PRO A 264 0.72 -27.40 -1.39
C PRO A 264 0.92 -26.45 -2.57
N ASP A 265 0.58 -26.87 -3.80
CA ASP A 265 0.74 -26.05 -5.02
C ASP A 265 -0.04 -24.72 -5.00
N LEU A 266 -1.05 -24.60 -4.14
CA LEU A 266 -1.83 -23.36 -4.00
C LEU A 266 -1.19 -22.38 -3.00
N GLU A 267 -0.29 -22.84 -2.14
CA GLU A 267 0.25 -22.03 -1.04
C GLU A 267 1.04 -20.83 -1.55
N ASP A 268 1.80 -20.97 -2.64
CA ASP A 268 2.57 -19.87 -3.25
C ASP A 268 1.67 -18.76 -3.78
N VAL A 269 0.59 -19.14 -4.47
CA VAL A 269 -0.40 -18.20 -5.00
C VAL A 269 -1.05 -17.43 -3.84
N ILE A 270 -1.38 -18.12 -2.75
CA ILE A 270 -1.98 -17.52 -1.56
C ILE A 270 -0.99 -16.58 -0.87
N ALA A 271 0.26 -17.02 -0.69
CA ALA A 271 1.33 -16.23 -0.07
C ALA A 271 1.60 -14.94 -0.86
N LEU A 272 1.75 -15.03 -2.19
CA LEU A 272 1.92 -13.86 -3.07
C LEU A 272 0.73 -12.89 -2.99
N CYS A 273 -0.49 -13.40 -2.89
CA CYS A 273 -1.68 -12.56 -2.70
C CYS A 273 -1.63 -11.79 -1.39
N ILE A 274 -1.28 -12.43 -0.27
CA ILE A 274 -1.16 -11.79 1.04
C ILE A 274 -0.02 -10.77 1.03
N LEU A 275 1.13 -11.12 0.45
CA LEU A 275 2.29 -10.22 0.34
C LEU A 275 2.04 -9.01 -0.57
N SER A 276 1.18 -9.13 -1.58
CA SER A 276 0.74 -7.97 -2.36
C SER A 276 0.08 -6.90 -1.48
N PHE A 277 -0.82 -7.30 -0.59
CA PHE A 277 -1.44 -6.39 0.38
C PHE A 277 -0.43 -5.84 1.39
N TYR A 278 0.51 -6.67 1.84
CA TYR A 278 1.60 -6.25 2.71
C TYR A 278 2.44 -5.12 2.09
N GLU A 279 2.89 -5.31 0.84
CA GLU A 279 3.70 -4.32 0.11
C GLU A 279 2.95 -2.98 -0.03
N TYR A 280 1.64 -3.02 -0.24
CA TYR A 280 0.79 -1.83 -0.29
C TYR A 280 0.62 -1.17 1.08
N ALA A 281 0.10 -1.92 2.05
CA ALA A 281 -0.40 -1.36 3.31
C ALA A 281 0.71 -1.03 4.29
N GLN A 282 1.73 -1.88 4.39
CA GLN A 282 2.84 -1.66 5.31
C GLN A 282 3.93 -0.80 4.69
N ARG A 283 4.31 -1.11 3.43
CA ARG A 283 5.49 -0.48 2.81
C ARG A 283 5.15 0.72 1.91
N GLY A 284 3.88 0.89 1.53
CA GLY A 284 3.48 1.92 0.57
C GLY A 284 4.07 1.70 -0.83
N ASN A 285 4.48 0.47 -1.15
CA ASN A 285 5.19 0.12 -2.37
C ASN A 285 4.24 -0.47 -3.42
N ILE A 286 3.56 0.41 -4.14
CA ILE A 286 2.59 0.04 -5.18
C ILE A 286 3.22 -0.80 -6.29
N LYS A 287 4.48 -0.53 -6.67
CA LYS A 287 5.16 -1.30 -7.71
C LYS A 287 5.40 -2.74 -7.27
N LYS A 288 5.86 -2.96 -6.04
CA LYS A 288 6.02 -4.33 -5.51
C LYS A 288 4.67 -5.02 -5.32
N MET A 289 3.63 -4.32 -4.85
CA MET A 289 2.25 -4.84 -4.83
C MET A 289 1.83 -5.39 -6.20
N GLN A 290 1.99 -4.58 -7.27
CA GLN A 290 1.66 -5.02 -8.63
C GLN A 290 2.47 -6.22 -9.08
N ASN A 291 3.77 -6.25 -8.79
CA ASN A 291 4.64 -7.38 -9.14
C ASN A 291 4.19 -8.66 -8.44
N ARG A 292 3.91 -8.62 -7.13
CA ARG A 292 3.43 -9.79 -6.37
C ARG A 292 2.06 -10.27 -6.85
N ALA A 293 1.12 -9.35 -7.06
CA ALA A 293 -0.19 -9.70 -7.61
C ALA A 293 -0.11 -10.28 -9.04
N GLY A 294 0.80 -9.76 -9.87
CA GLY A 294 1.06 -10.29 -11.20
C GLY A 294 1.67 -11.68 -11.18
N GLN A 295 2.64 -11.94 -10.29
CA GLN A 295 3.21 -13.27 -10.06
C GLN A 295 2.12 -14.25 -9.61
N ALA A 296 1.30 -13.89 -8.62
CA ALA A 296 0.19 -14.73 -8.16
C ALA A 296 -0.77 -15.07 -9.30
N PHE A 297 -1.13 -14.08 -10.12
CA PHE A 297 -2.03 -14.28 -11.25
C PHE A 297 -1.44 -15.24 -12.31
N VAL A 298 -0.17 -15.07 -12.66
CA VAL A 298 0.50 -15.96 -13.62
C VAL A 298 0.58 -17.39 -13.08
N SER A 299 0.96 -17.57 -11.81
CA SER A 299 0.98 -18.89 -11.17
C SER A 299 -0.40 -19.53 -11.11
N ALA A 300 -1.45 -18.77 -10.75
CA ALA A 300 -2.83 -19.26 -10.74
C ALA A 300 -3.32 -19.68 -12.14
N VAL A 301 -2.92 -18.95 -13.18
CA VAL A 301 -3.23 -19.31 -14.58
C VAL A 301 -2.46 -20.58 -14.99
N ALA A 302 -1.19 -20.71 -14.61
CA ALA A 302 -0.39 -21.91 -14.88
C ALA A 302 -0.97 -23.17 -14.24
N LEU A 303 -1.55 -23.04 -13.05
CA LEU A 303 -2.30 -24.09 -12.36
C LEU A 303 -3.72 -24.31 -12.91
N SER A 304 -4.08 -23.62 -14.01
CA SER A 304 -5.39 -23.70 -14.65
C SER A 304 -6.58 -23.38 -13.72
N LEU A 305 -6.36 -22.58 -12.67
CA LEU A 305 -7.41 -22.24 -11.70
C LEU A 305 -8.53 -21.36 -12.30
N HIS A 306 -8.28 -20.78 -13.47
CA HIS A 306 -9.22 -19.96 -14.25
C HIS A 306 -10.19 -20.78 -15.12
N ASP A 307 -9.84 -22.04 -15.42
CA ASP A 307 -10.61 -22.97 -16.23
C ASP A 307 -10.94 -24.25 -15.43
N CYS A 308 -11.36 -24.07 -14.18
CA CYS A 308 -11.59 -25.17 -13.25
C CYS A 308 -13.08 -25.57 -13.26
N THR A 309 -13.42 -26.62 -14.01
CA THR A 309 -14.79 -27.17 -14.09
C THR A 309 -15.05 -28.38 -13.20
N ASP A 310 -13.98 -28.99 -12.68
CA ASP A 310 -14.07 -30.20 -11.87
C ASP A 310 -14.90 -29.97 -10.59
N GLN A 311 -15.54 -31.03 -10.11
CA GLN A 311 -16.26 -31.05 -8.84
C GLN A 311 -15.71 -32.17 -7.96
N ASP A 312 -14.80 -31.79 -7.07
CA ASP A 312 -14.11 -32.61 -6.08
C ASP A 312 -14.05 -31.88 -4.73
N GLU A 313 -13.43 -32.51 -3.73
CA GLU A 313 -13.29 -31.95 -2.39
C GLU A 313 -12.45 -30.64 -2.34
N TYR A 314 -11.63 -30.38 -3.36
CA TYR A 314 -10.77 -29.20 -3.49
C TYR A 314 -11.35 -28.11 -4.39
N SER A 315 -12.55 -28.28 -4.93
CA SER A 315 -13.13 -27.35 -5.91
C SER A 315 -13.42 -25.98 -5.30
N GLU A 316 -13.91 -25.95 -4.06
CA GLU A 316 -14.17 -24.71 -3.32
C GLU A 316 -12.87 -23.94 -3.07
N VAL A 317 -11.80 -24.62 -2.64
CA VAL A 317 -10.51 -23.95 -2.39
C VAL A 317 -9.90 -23.42 -3.69
N ARG A 318 -9.93 -24.19 -4.79
CA ARG A 318 -9.48 -23.71 -6.11
C ARG A 318 -10.25 -22.47 -6.56
N SER A 319 -11.58 -22.48 -6.38
CA SER A 319 -12.43 -21.34 -6.69
C SER A 319 -12.07 -20.10 -5.86
N ARG A 320 -11.89 -20.24 -4.55
CA ARG A 320 -11.49 -19.13 -3.67
C ARG A 320 -10.13 -18.57 -4.05
N VAL A 321 -9.13 -19.43 -4.25
CA VAL A 321 -7.79 -19.01 -4.66
C VAL A 321 -7.84 -18.24 -5.98
N TRP A 322 -8.57 -18.75 -6.98
CA TRP A 322 -8.74 -18.05 -8.25
C TRP A 322 -9.37 -16.66 -8.08
N TRP A 323 -10.57 -16.60 -7.51
CA TRP A 323 -11.34 -15.36 -7.45
C TRP A 323 -10.72 -14.33 -6.51
N MET A 324 -10.06 -14.75 -5.43
CA MET A 324 -9.32 -13.83 -4.55
C MET A 324 -8.00 -13.36 -5.18
N THR A 325 -7.35 -14.18 -6.01
CA THR A 325 -6.22 -13.75 -6.85
C THR A 325 -6.67 -12.71 -7.87
N TYR A 326 -7.83 -12.92 -8.51
CA TYR A 326 -8.46 -11.96 -9.42
C TYR A 326 -8.74 -10.62 -8.71
N ILE A 327 -9.31 -10.66 -7.49
CA ILE A 327 -9.50 -9.46 -6.66
C ILE A 327 -8.17 -8.77 -6.40
N CYS A 328 -7.12 -9.51 -6.03
CA CYS A 328 -5.80 -8.95 -5.72
C CYS A 328 -5.18 -8.20 -6.91
N VAL A 329 -5.12 -8.80 -8.09
CA VAL A 329 -4.54 -8.18 -9.28
C VAL A 329 -5.36 -7.00 -9.81
N THR A 330 -6.69 -7.11 -9.78
CA THR A 330 -7.56 -5.97 -10.15
C THR A 330 -7.47 -4.84 -9.14
N GLN A 331 -7.32 -5.15 -7.85
CA GLN A 331 -7.11 -4.15 -6.80
C GLN A 331 -5.79 -3.41 -7.01
N ALA A 332 -4.70 -4.13 -7.33
CA ALA A 332 -3.43 -3.51 -7.66
C ALA A 332 -3.55 -2.56 -8.87
N THR A 333 -4.32 -2.95 -9.88
CA THR A 333 -4.61 -2.11 -11.05
C THR A 333 -5.38 -0.85 -10.68
N ILE A 334 -6.43 -0.96 -9.86
CA ILE A 334 -7.26 0.18 -9.41
C ILE A 334 -6.43 1.17 -8.58
N VAL A 335 -5.61 0.68 -7.64
CA VAL A 335 -4.82 1.52 -6.73
C VAL A 335 -3.70 2.24 -7.48
N SER A 336 -3.08 1.57 -8.45
CA SER A 336 -2.00 2.13 -9.26
C SER A 336 -2.48 3.02 -10.42
N ASN A 337 -3.79 3.02 -10.73
CA ASN A 337 -4.35 3.56 -11.97
C ASN A 337 -3.58 3.07 -13.23
N SER A 338 -3.06 1.85 -13.20
CA SER A 338 -2.33 1.26 -14.33
C SER A 338 -3.29 0.66 -15.36
N GLU A 339 -2.77 0.44 -16.58
CA GLU A 339 -3.52 -0.30 -17.58
C GLU A 339 -3.57 -1.79 -17.21
N PRO A 340 -4.76 -2.41 -17.14
CA PRO A 340 -4.88 -3.82 -16.83
C PRO A 340 -4.28 -4.67 -17.95
N THR A 341 -3.63 -5.77 -17.57
CA THR A 341 -3.17 -6.79 -18.53
C THR A 341 -4.36 -7.34 -19.32
N HIS A 342 -4.22 -7.49 -20.64
CA HIS A 342 -5.30 -7.97 -21.52
C HIS A 342 -5.97 -9.27 -21.05
N ASN A 343 -5.20 -10.18 -20.44
CA ASN A 343 -5.69 -11.46 -19.92
C ASN A 343 -6.69 -11.33 -18.76
N LEU A 344 -6.76 -10.18 -18.07
CA LEU A 344 -7.68 -9.95 -16.95
C LEU A 344 -9.16 -9.86 -17.38
N PHE A 345 -9.42 -9.70 -18.69
CA PHE A 345 -10.77 -9.64 -19.25
C PHE A 345 -11.02 -10.71 -20.30
N ALA A 346 -10.24 -11.79 -20.28
CA ALA A 346 -10.53 -12.93 -21.14
C ALA A 346 -11.97 -13.41 -20.84
N SER A 347 -12.81 -13.50 -21.87
CA SER A 347 -14.21 -13.93 -21.77
C SER A 347 -14.36 -15.42 -21.45
N SER A 348 -13.30 -16.08 -21.00
CA SER A 348 -13.12 -17.53 -20.94
C SER A 348 -12.91 -18.09 -19.53
N PHE A 349 -13.13 -17.31 -18.47
CA PHE A 349 -13.07 -17.87 -17.12
C PHE A 349 -14.29 -18.75 -16.87
N THR A 350 -14.08 -20.05 -16.65
CA THR A 350 -15.15 -21.04 -16.43
C THR A 350 -15.32 -21.40 -14.95
N THR A 351 -14.34 -21.06 -14.11
CA THR A 351 -14.35 -21.33 -12.67
C THR A 351 -15.55 -20.71 -11.99
N LYS A 352 -16.37 -21.54 -11.32
CA LYS A 352 -17.56 -21.10 -10.58
C LYS A 352 -17.18 -20.15 -9.45
N TYR A 353 -18.07 -19.23 -9.08
CA TYR A 353 -17.89 -18.41 -7.88
C TYR A 353 -17.94 -19.29 -6.62
N PRO A 354 -17.17 -18.98 -5.56
CA PRO A 354 -17.27 -19.67 -4.30
C PRO A 354 -18.63 -19.38 -3.66
N SER A 355 -19.14 -20.31 -2.86
CA SER A 355 -20.45 -20.16 -2.20
C SER A 355 -20.32 -20.26 -0.70
N LEU A 356 -20.88 -19.28 0.03
CA LEU A 356 -21.03 -19.36 1.49
C LEU A 356 -22.34 -20.06 1.83
N GLN A 357 -22.38 -20.83 2.92
CA GLN A 357 -23.60 -21.51 3.36
C GLN A 357 -24.74 -20.52 3.68
N THR A 358 -24.38 -19.36 4.23
CA THR A 358 -25.32 -18.31 4.64
C THR A 358 -25.71 -17.37 3.50
N ASP A 359 -24.89 -17.28 2.45
CA ASP A 359 -25.10 -16.39 1.30
C ASP A 359 -24.33 -16.85 0.06
N SER A 360 -25.02 -17.56 -0.84
CA SER A 360 -24.41 -18.09 -2.06
C SER A 360 -23.99 -17.02 -3.07
N GLU A 361 -24.49 -15.79 -2.96
CA GLU A 361 -24.23 -14.71 -3.93
C GLU A 361 -23.15 -13.72 -3.44
N ALA A 362 -22.71 -13.81 -2.18
CA ALA A 362 -21.80 -12.83 -1.57
C ALA A 362 -20.52 -12.62 -2.40
N PHE A 363 -19.83 -13.70 -2.78
CA PHE A 363 -18.64 -13.62 -3.62
C PHE A 363 -18.94 -13.03 -4.99
N LYS A 364 -19.97 -13.53 -5.68
CA LYS A 364 -20.35 -13.04 -7.02
C LYS A 364 -20.63 -11.54 -7.03
N LEU A 365 -21.39 -11.04 -6.06
CA LEU A 365 -21.70 -9.62 -5.93
C LEU A 365 -20.46 -8.78 -5.60
N PHE A 366 -19.56 -9.32 -4.76
CA PHE A 366 -18.28 -8.68 -4.47
C PHE A 366 -17.36 -8.59 -5.70
N ILE A 367 -17.21 -9.69 -6.46
CA ILE A 367 -16.45 -9.70 -7.71
C ILE A 367 -17.08 -8.72 -8.73
N GLN A 368 -18.40 -8.72 -8.88
CA GLN A 368 -19.10 -7.80 -9.79
C GLN A 368 -18.86 -6.34 -9.41
N ALA A 369 -18.89 -6.02 -8.11
CA ALA A 369 -18.58 -4.67 -7.63
C ALA A 369 -17.12 -4.28 -7.90
N GLN A 370 -16.17 -5.21 -7.77
CA GLN A 370 -14.76 -5.00 -8.12
C GLN A 370 -14.58 -4.71 -9.62
N GLN A 371 -15.18 -5.52 -10.49
CA GLN A 371 -15.14 -5.34 -11.95
C GLN A 371 -15.75 -4.00 -12.38
N THR A 372 -16.86 -3.63 -11.74
CA THR A 372 -17.53 -2.35 -11.96
C THR A 372 -16.61 -1.20 -11.57
N LEU A 373 -16.00 -1.26 -10.38
CA LEU A 373 -15.06 -0.24 -9.90
C LEU A 373 -13.82 -0.11 -10.81
N LEU A 374 -13.29 -1.22 -11.30
CA LEU A 374 -12.18 -1.23 -12.27
C LEU A 374 -12.58 -0.51 -13.57
N THR A 375 -13.76 -0.84 -14.10
CA THR A 375 -14.30 -0.22 -15.32
C THR A 375 -14.50 1.28 -15.16
N CYS A 376 -15.10 1.73 -14.04
CA CYS A 376 -15.24 3.16 -13.74
C CYS A 376 -13.89 3.86 -13.56
N THR A 377 -12.90 3.18 -12.97
CA THR A 377 -11.54 3.73 -12.83
C THR A 377 -10.90 3.98 -14.18
N ARG A 378 -11.03 3.04 -15.12
CA ARG A 378 -10.51 3.18 -16.48
C ARG A 378 -11.14 4.35 -17.23
N ILE A 379 -12.47 4.46 -17.19
CA ILE A 379 -13.18 5.56 -17.86
C ILE A 379 -12.84 6.91 -17.23
N ALA A 380 -12.70 7.00 -15.90
CA ALA A 380 -12.27 8.23 -15.26
C ALA A 380 -10.85 8.64 -15.69
N THR A 381 -9.93 7.69 -15.84
CA THR A 381 -8.57 7.94 -16.34
C THR A 381 -8.58 8.34 -17.82
N GLU A 382 -9.40 7.67 -18.64
CA GLU A 382 -9.59 7.98 -20.06
C GLU A 382 -10.13 9.39 -20.25
N LEU A 383 -11.17 9.80 -19.52
CA LEU A 383 -11.71 11.15 -19.55
C LEU A 383 -10.64 12.20 -19.28
N VAL A 384 -9.86 12.03 -18.20
CA VAL A 384 -8.80 12.99 -17.85
C VAL A 384 -7.73 13.06 -18.94
N LYS A 385 -7.35 11.92 -19.54
CA LYS A 385 -6.40 11.88 -20.66
C LYS A 385 -6.95 12.60 -21.89
N THR A 386 -8.20 12.34 -22.28
CA THR A 386 -8.84 12.92 -23.46
C THR A 386 -9.03 14.43 -23.33
N VAL A 387 -9.48 14.90 -22.16
CA VAL A 387 -9.61 16.35 -21.87
C VAL A 387 -8.25 17.04 -21.94
N LYS A 388 -7.20 16.45 -21.36
CA LYS A 388 -5.83 17.01 -21.43
C LYS A 388 -5.28 17.04 -22.85
N ALA A 389 -5.66 16.07 -23.69
CA ALA A 389 -5.28 16.03 -25.10
C ALA A 389 -6.11 16.98 -25.98
N ASN A 390 -7.11 17.67 -25.40
CA ASN A 390 -8.08 18.50 -26.12
C ASN A 390 -8.76 17.74 -27.29
N ALA A 391 -9.03 16.44 -27.08
CA ALA A 391 -9.65 15.56 -28.04
C ALA A 391 -11.17 15.47 -27.81
N ASP A 392 -11.90 14.91 -28.78
CA ASP A 392 -13.35 14.70 -28.66
C ASP A 392 -13.68 13.77 -27.49
N ILE A 393 -14.51 14.27 -26.56
CA ILE A 393 -14.94 13.54 -25.37
C ILE A 393 -16.27 12.80 -25.56
N SER A 394 -16.94 12.94 -26.71
CA SER A 394 -18.31 12.44 -26.91
C SER A 394 -18.45 10.94 -26.63
N HIS A 395 -17.54 10.11 -27.17
CA HIS A 395 -17.53 8.68 -26.93
C HIS A 395 -17.32 8.31 -25.45
N VAL A 396 -16.47 9.05 -24.73
CA VAL A 396 -16.25 8.84 -23.29
C VAL A 396 -17.51 9.21 -22.52
N CYS A 397 -18.20 10.28 -22.91
CA CYS A 397 -19.42 10.76 -22.29
C CYS A 397 -20.58 9.76 -22.43
N GLU A 398 -20.79 9.19 -23.60
CA GLU A 398 -21.80 8.14 -23.83
C GLU A 398 -21.55 6.92 -22.94
N ARG A 399 -20.30 6.46 -22.87
CA ARG A 399 -19.90 5.35 -22.00
C ARG A 399 -20.08 5.66 -20.52
N MET A 400 -19.79 6.90 -20.09
CA MET A 400 -20.03 7.35 -18.72
C MET A 400 -21.52 7.30 -18.35
N GLN A 401 -22.41 7.70 -19.25
CA GLN A 401 -23.85 7.67 -19.03
C GLN A 401 -24.39 6.24 -18.89
N GLY A 402 -24.01 5.35 -19.82
CA GLY A 402 -24.38 3.94 -19.74
C GLY A 402 -23.86 3.27 -18.47
N LEU A 403 -22.63 3.59 -18.07
CA LEU A 403 -22.04 3.03 -16.87
C LEU A 403 -22.69 3.55 -15.58
N GLU A 404 -23.06 4.84 -15.51
CA GLU A 404 -23.79 5.34 -14.33
C GLU A 404 -25.14 4.65 -14.18
N HIS A 405 -25.90 4.45 -15.26
CA HIS A 405 -27.18 3.75 -15.17
C HIS A 405 -27.01 2.32 -14.65
N TYR A 406 -25.97 1.62 -15.14
CA TYR A 406 -25.62 0.29 -14.66
C TYR A 406 -25.21 0.29 -13.18
N VAL A 407 -24.30 1.18 -12.76
CA VAL A 407 -23.83 1.24 -11.37
C VAL A 407 -24.95 1.66 -10.43
N GLU A 408 -25.81 2.58 -10.83
CA GLU A 408 -26.98 3.00 -10.05
C GLU A 408 -27.93 1.83 -9.81
N SER A 409 -28.23 1.02 -10.83
CA SER A 409 -29.07 -0.17 -10.68
C SER A 409 -28.52 -1.14 -9.64
N LEU A 410 -27.20 -1.42 -9.69
CA LEU A 410 -26.53 -2.28 -8.73
C LEU A 410 -26.52 -1.66 -7.32
N ALA A 411 -26.26 -0.36 -7.20
CA ALA A 411 -26.22 0.34 -5.93
C ALA A 411 -27.60 0.38 -5.26
N THR A 412 -28.68 0.56 -6.03
CA THR A 412 -30.05 0.53 -5.49
C THR A 412 -30.41 -0.86 -4.95
N VAL A 413 -30.04 -1.93 -5.65
CA VAL A 413 -30.20 -3.30 -5.13
C VAL A 413 -29.31 -3.51 -3.90
N ALA A 414 -28.10 -2.96 -3.91
CA ALA A 414 -27.19 -3.05 -2.77
C ALA A 414 -27.76 -2.37 -1.52
N ASP A 415 -28.44 -1.24 -1.65
CA ASP A 415 -29.07 -0.52 -0.54
C ASP A 415 -30.16 -1.35 0.16
N THR A 416 -30.75 -2.36 -0.50
CA THR A 416 -31.78 -3.23 0.11
C THR A 416 -31.24 -4.47 0.80
N TRP A 417 -29.94 -4.77 0.71
CA TRP A 417 -29.39 -5.97 1.36
C TRP A 417 -29.50 -5.91 2.89
N ILE A 418 -29.86 -7.04 3.48
CA ILE A 418 -29.83 -7.22 4.93
C ILE A 418 -28.49 -7.88 5.27
N LEU A 419 -27.70 -7.23 6.12
CA LEU A 419 -26.41 -7.76 6.56
C LEU A 419 -26.64 -8.82 7.65
N GLN A 420 -26.14 -10.04 7.44
CA GLN A 420 -26.29 -11.18 8.34
C GLN A 420 -25.36 -11.05 9.55
N GLY A 421 -25.84 -11.09 10.79
CA GLY A 421 -25.06 -11.11 12.04
C GLY A 421 -24.94 -9.73 12.72
N SER A 422 -23.89 -9.49 13.53
CA SER A 422 -23.46 -8.15 13.96
C SER A 422 -22.01 -7.85 13.52
N PRO A 423 -21.56 -6.58 13.56
CA PRO A 423 -20.15 -6.25 13.31
C PRO A 423 -19.14 -6.91 14.29
N THR A 424 -19.62 -7.51 15.39
CA THR A 424 -18.79 -8.17 16.41
C THR A 424 -19.07 -9.66 16.55
N SER A 425 -19.92 -10.23 15.68
CA SER A 425 -20.16 -11.68 15.66
C SER A 425 -18.84 -12.45 15.54
N PRO A 426 -18.66 -13.54 16.30
CA PRO A 426 -17.52 -14.43 16.08
C PRO A 426 -17.62 -15.10 14.71
N LEU A 427 -16.47 -15.42 14.12
CA LEU A 427 -16.43 -16.23 12.91
C LEU A 427 -16.75 -17.70 13.26
N ASP A 428 -17.42 -18.40 12.37
CA ASP A 428 -17.64 -19.83 12.46
C ASP A 428 -17.62 -20.47 11.06
N SER A 429 -17.90 -21.77 11.00
CA SER A 429 -17.93 -22.54 9.75
C SER A 429 -19.02 -22.10 8.75
N THR A 430 -20.02 -21.33 9.18
CA THR A 430 -21.09 -20.81 8.31
C THR A 430 -20.69 -19.54 7.58
N GLU A 431 -19.60 -18.90 8.02
CA GLU A 431 -18.98 -17.72 7.45
C GLU A 431 -19.93 -16.50 7.33
N GLU A 432 -20.88 -16.36 8.26
CA GLU A 432 -21.81 -15.22 8.31
C GLU A 432 -21.08 -13.86 8.31
N VAL A 433 -19.97 -13.78 9.07
CA VAL A 433 -19.12 -12.59 9.14
C VAL A 433 -18.46 -12.26 7.79
N VAL A 434 -18.04 -13.28 7.04
CA VAL A 434 -17.47 -13.12 5.69
C VAL A 434 -18.55 -12.61 4.74
N SER A 435 -19.77 -13.17 4.80
CA SER A 435 -20.90 -12.70 4.01
C SER A 435 -21.19 -11.20 4.24
N ARG A 436 -21.29 -10.78 5.51
CA ARG A 436 -21.40 -9.35 5.87
C ARG A 436 -20.26 -8.54 5.24
N ALA A 437 -19.02 -8.96 5.44
CA ALA A 437 -17.86 -8.22 4.97
C ALA A 437 -17.87 -8.04 3.45
N LEU A 438 -18.10 -9.11 2.69
CA LEU A 438 -18.17 -9.07 1.22
C LEU A 438 -19.29 -8.15 0.72
N ARG A 439 -20.47 -8.19 1.35
CA ARG A 439 -21.60 -7.29 1.03
C ARG A 439 -21.26 -5.82 1.32
N CYS A 440 -20.64 -5.53 2.47
CA CYS A 440 -20.18 -4.19 2.82
C CYS A 440 -19.10 -3.69 1.84
N MET A 441 -18.11 -4.53 1.53
CA MET A 441 -17.06 -4.19 0.58
C MET A 441 -17.63 -3.94 -0.83
N ALA A 442 -18.61 -4.74 -1.27
CA ALA A 442 -19.31 -4.53 -2.53
C ALA A 442 -20.05 -3.19 -2.57
N ARG A 443 -20.83 -2.86 -1.53
CA ARG A 443 -21.50 -1.54 -1.38
C ARG A 443 -20.53 -0.37 -1.44
N ILE A 444 -19.41 -0.47 -0.72
CA ILE A 444 -18.37 0.58 -0.73
C ILE A 444 -17.77 0.74 -2.12
N LYS A 445 -17.46 -0.37 -2.80
CA LYS A 445 -16.91 -0.36 -4.16
C LYS A 445 -17.90 0.23 -5.19
N LEU A 446 -19.19 -0.11 -5.12
CA LEU A 446 -20.22 0.46 -6.00
C LEU A 446 -20.40 1.97 -5.79
N ASN A 447 -20.50 2.43 -4.54
CA ASN A 447 -20.60 3.87 -4.28
C ASN A 447 -19.31 4.62 -4.67
N SER A 448 -18.14 4.02 -4.47
CA SER A 448 -16.86 4.58 -4.95
C SER A 448 -16.77 4.64 -6.47
N ALA A 449 -17.40 3.69 -7.16
CA ALA A 449 -17.52 3.69 -8.61
C ALA A 449 -18.36 4.88 -9.11
N ARG A 450 -19.48 5.20 -8.44
CA ARG A 450 -20.27 6.41 -8.71
C ARG A 450 -19.48 7.70 -8.49
N ILE A 451 -18.71 7.78 -7.39
CA ILE A 451 -17.81 8.91 -7.14
C ILE A 451 -16.82 9.06 -8.30
N LYS A 452 -16.22 7.96 -8.79
CA LYS A 452 -15.27 8.00 -9.92
C LYS A 452 -15.88 8.51 -11.22
N ILE A 453 -17.14 8.16 -11.51
CA ILE A 453 -17.86 8.66 -12.69
C ILE A 453 -18.10 10.17 -12.59
N HIS A 454 -18.57 10.63 -11.42
CA HIS A 454 -19.07 12.00 -11.26
C HIS A 454 -18.03 13.02 -10.77
N ARG A 455 -16.93 12.60 -10.14
CA ARG A 455 -15.97 13.51 -9.48
C ARG A 455 -15.42 14.60 -10.39
N PHE A 456 -15.14 14.27 -11.66
CA PHE A 456 -14.64 15.26 -12.63
C PHE A 456 -15.70 16.34 -12.88
N CYS A 457 -16.92 15.93 -13.26
CA CYS A 457 -18.03 16.85 -13.50
C CYS A 457 -18.42 17.67 -12.25
N ALA A 458 -18.25 17.11 -11.05
CA ALA A 458 -18.59 17.78 -9.78
C ALA A 458 -17.57 18.85 -9.36
N PHE A 459 -16.28 18.63 -9.63
CA PHE A 459 -15.17 19.32 -8.97
C PHE A 459 -14.06 19.83 -9.90
N PHE A 460 -14.25 19.84 -11.22
CA PHE A 460 -13.23 20.31 -12.19
C PHE A 460 -12.78 21.77 -11.97
N ASP A 461 -13.60 22.61 -11.34
CA ASP A 461 -13.31 24.01 -10.99
C ASP A 461 -12.39 24.17 -9.78
N SER A 462 -12.09 23.09 -9.07
CA SER A 462 -11.16 23.10 -7.94
C SER A 462 -9.71 23.22 -8.43
N PRO A 463 -8.82 23.92 -7.69
CA PRO A 463 -7.41 24.07 -8.05
C PRO A 463 -6.64 22.76 -8.33
N VAL A 464 -7.17 21.61 -7.89
CA VAL A 464 -6.66 20.26 -8.21
C VAL A 464 -6.65 19.95 -9.72
N PHE A 465 -7.53 20.57 -10.51
CA PHE A 465 -7.63 20.34 -11.96
C PHE A 465 -7.21 21.57 -12.79
N SER A 466 -6.87 22.69 -12.16
CA SER A 466 -6.49 23.95 -12.85
C SER A 466 -5.00 24.05 -13.24
N GLY A 467 -4.29 22.93 -13.28
CA GLY A 467 -3.00 22.84 -13.99
C GLY A 467 -1.76 23.34 -13.25
N LYS A 468 -1.81 23.58 -11.93
CA LYS A 468 -0.60 23.96 -11.18
C LYS A 468 0.29 22.79 -10.73
N TYR A 469 -0.23 21.57 -10.59
CA TYR A 469 0.55 20.49 -9.98
C TYR A 469 0.19 19.07 -10.47
N CYS A 470 -0.37 18.92 -11.68
CA CYS A 470 -0.50 17.59 -12.30
C CYS A 470 0.84 17.19 -12.97
N ASP A 471 1.67 16.43 -12.26
CA ASP A 471 2.83 15.64 -12.73
C ASP A 471 3.58 16.16 -13.97
N LEU A 472 4.62 16.97 -13.72
CA LEU A 472 5.77 17.08 -14.63
C LEU A 472 7.04 16.75 -13.86
N ASN A 473 7.83 15.85 -14.44
CA ASN A 473 9.19 15.52 -14.07
C ASN A 473 9.93 16.72 -13.47
N SER A 474 10.43 16.54 -12.24
CA SER A 474 11.33 17.49 -11.58
C SER A 474 12.53 17.77 -12.48
N THR A 475 12.47 18.88 -13.21
CA THR A 475 13.65 19.60 -13.62
C THR A 475 13.56 20.92 -12.89
N SER A 476 14.48 21.08 -11.94
CA SER A 476 14.70 22.30 -11.16
C SER A 476 14.71 23.55 -12.05
N TRP A 477 14.48 24.73 -11.47
CA TRP A 477 15.25 25.96 -11.75
C TRP A 477 14.97 27.05 -10.70
N PRO A 478 15.90 28.01 -10.56
CA PRO A 478 16.34 28.52 -9.27
C PRO A 478 15.50 29.70 -8.76
N THR A 479 15.43 29.78 -7.44
CA THR A 479 15.00 30.96 -6.68
C THR A 479 15.88 32.15 -7.05
N SER A 480 15.27 33.25 -7.48
CA SER A 480 15.88 34.58 -7.37
C SER A 480 14.80 35.59 -7.05
N SER A 481 15.03 36.25 -5.92
CA SER A 481 14.21 37.29 -5.33
C SER A 481 14.53 38.66 -5.96
N ARG A 482 13.46 39.46 -6.06
CA ARG A 482 13.37 40.94 -6.10
C ARG A 482 14.00 41.70 -7.29
N SER A 483 13.17 42.52 -7.95
CA SER A 483 13.07 43.96 -7.66
C SER A 483 12.06 44.64 -8.61
N LEU A 484 11.37 45.67 -8.10
CA LEU A 484 10.53 46.59 -8.87
C LEU A 484 11.33 47.40 -9.88
N THR A 485 10.78 47.62 -11.08
CA THR A 485 10.70 48.92 -11.77
C THR A 485 9.72 48.89 -12.95
N THR A 486 9.13 50.05 -13.21
CA THR A 486 8.12 50.43 -14.20
C THR A 486 8.68 50.58 -15.61
N ASN A 487 8.03 50.01 -16.63
CA ASN A 487 7.67 50.59 -17.95
C ASN A 487 7.50 49.51 -19.02
N GLY A 488 6.51 49.72 -19.89
CA GLY A 488 5.90 48.70 -20.72
C GLY A 488 6.71 48.21 -21.91
N PHE A 489 6.38 46.98 -22.32
CA PHE A 489 6.36 46.49 -23.70
C PHE A 489 5.30 45.37 -23.76
N GLN A 490 4.42 45.43 -24.76
CA GLN A 490 3.52 44.32 -25.10
C GLN A 490 4.35 43.17 -25.66
N SER A 491 4.11 41.95 -25.17
CA SER A 491 4.46 40.70 -25.84
C SER A 491 3.42 39.63 -25.47
N PRO A 492 2.96 38.82 -26.44
CA PRO A 492 1.84 37.90 -26.27
C PRO A 492 2.26 36.54 -25.69
N ASP A 493 1.24 35.83 -25.21
CA ASP A 493 1.17 34.40 -24.89
C ASP A 493 1.85 33.92 -23.59
N SER A 494 1.07 34.06 -22.51
CA SER A 494 1.23 33.26 -21.28
C SER A 494 0.58 31.87 -21.48
N PRO A 495 1.27 30.75 -21.20
CA PRO A 495 0.72 29.39 -21.33
C PRO A 495 -0.54 29.11 -20.48
N LEU A 496 -0.82 29.98 -19.50
CA LEU A 496 -1.96 29.87 -18.58
C LEU A 496 -3.32 30.16 -19.22
N GLU A 497 -3.39 30.96 -20.28
CA GLU A 497 -4.67 31.30 -20.94
C GLU A 497 -5.14 30.23 -21.94
N LEU A 498 -4.21 29.40 -22.46
CA LEU A 498 -4.54 28.27 -23.35
C LEU A 498 -5.14 27.07 -22.61
N PHE A 499 -4.78 26.85 -21.34
CA PHE A 499 -5.35 25.75 -20.53
C PHE A 499 -6.76 26.08 -20.02
N THR A 500 -7.00 27.30 -19.53
CA THR A 500 -8.32 27.72 -19.04
C THR A 500 -9.35 27.82 -20.17
N SER A 501 -8.94 28.20 -21.37
CA SER A 501 -9.80 28.19 -22.56
C SER A 501 -10.11 26.78 -23.07
N SER A 502 -9.16 25.85 -23.04
CA SER A 502 -9.38 24.44 -23.46
C SER A 502 -10.32 23.66 -22.54
N VAL A 503 -10.26 23.88 -21.22
CA VAL A 503 -11.20 23.27 -20.27
C VAL A 503 -12.59 23.88 -20.43
N SER A 504 -12.69 25.17 -20.75
CA SER A 504 -13.98 25.86 -20.90
C SER A 504 -14.84 25.29 -22.04
N SER A 505 -14.27 24.87 -23.18
CA SER A 505 -15.05 24.26 -24.28
C SER A 505 -15.46 22.81 -23.99
N ALA A 506 -14.62 22.05 -23.28
CA ALA A 506 -14.91 20.68 -22.88
C ALA A 506 -16.02 20.58 -21.82
N VAL A 507 -16.17 21.60 -20.98
CA VAL A 507 -17.17 21.65 -19.89
C VAL A 507 -18.61 21.67 -20.42
N ASP A 508 -18.86 22.35 -21.53
CA ASP A 508 -20.20 22.41 -22.14
C ASP A 508 -20.62 21.07 -22.78
N SER A 509 -19.65 20.17 -23.02
CA SER A 509 -19.86 18.86 -23.63
C SER A 509 -19.92 17.70 -22.61
N LEU A 510 -19.85 17.99 -21.30
CA LEU A 510 -19.89 16.97 -20.26
C LEU A 510 -21.27 16.31 -20.14
N PRO A 511 -21.33 15.01 -19.80
CA PRO A 511 -22.59 14.25 -19.82
C PRO A 511 -23.52 14.57 -18.65
N PHE A 512 -23.00 15.21 -17.60
CA PHE A 512 -23.72 15.50 -16.37
C PHE A 512 -23.44 16.93 -15.90
N SER A 513 -24.47 17.60 -15.40
CA SER A 513 -24.30 18.91 -14.78
C SER A 513 -23.46 18.81 -13.50
N ARG A 514 -22.77 19.90 -13.16
CA ARG A 514 -22.04 20.03 -11.89
C ARG A 514 -22.95 19.78 -10.68
N HIS A 515 -24.15 20.33 -10.69
CA HIS A 515 -25.10 20.19 -9.59
C HIS A 515 -25.52 18.74 -9.39
N GLN A 516 -25.91 18.06 -10.48
CA GLN A 516 -26.27 16.64 -10.47
C GLN A 516 -25.11 15.78 -9.96
N SER A 517 -23.90 15.98 -10.50
CA SER A 517 -22.71 15.21 -10.13
C SER A 517 -22.31 15.43 -8.67
N THR A 518 -22.38 16.66 -8.17
CA THR A 518 -22.09 16.97 -6.75
C THR A 518 -23.06 16.24 -5.82
N LYS A 519 -24.37 16.23 -6.16
CA LYS A 519 -25.39 15.53 -5.37
C LYS A 519 -25.16 14.01 -5.33
N ILE A 520 -24.81 13.42 -6.48
CA ILE A 520 -24.53 11.98 -6.57
C ILE A 520 -23.27 11.62 -5.78
N CYS A 521 -22.17 12.35 -5.98
CA CYS A 521 -20.93 12.16 -5.23
C CYS A 521 -21.17 12.27 -3.72
N LEU A 522 -21.91 13.28 -3.26
CA LEU A 522 -22.20 13.47 -1.84
C LEU A 522 -23.02 12.31 -1.25
N LYS A 523 -24.07 11.86 -1.94
CA LYS A 523 -24.87 10.70 -1.50
C LYS A 523 -23.99 9.45 -1.43
N ALA A 524 -23.20 9.20 -2.47
CA ALA A 524 -22.29 8.07 -2.52
C ALA A 524 -21.24 8.11 -1.40
N ALA A 525 -20.67 9.28 -1.10
CA ALA A 525 -19.71 9.45 -0.01
C ALA A 525 -20.33 9.16 1.36
N PHE A 526 -21.56 9.63 1.63
CA PHE A 526 -22.25 9.28 2.86
C PHE A 526 -22.53 7.78 2.97
N ASN A 527 -22.94 7.13 1.87
CA ASN A 527 -23.14 5.69 1.85
C ASN A 527 -21.83 4.93 2.11
N VAL A 528 -20.70 5.37 1.55
CA VAL A 528 -19.38 4.81 1.83
C VAL A 528 -19.04 4.94 3.33
N ALA A 529 -19.11 6.16 3.88
CA ALA A 529 -18.82 6.41 5.29
C ALA A 529 -19.72 5.59 6.23
N ALA A 530 -21.02 5.51 5.95
CA ALA A 530 -21.95 4.70 6.73
C ALA A 530 -21.59 3.21 6.68
N THR A 531 -21.37 2.66 5.48
CA THR A 531 -21.07 1.23 5.29
C THR A 531 -19.75 0.80 5.94
N PHE A 532 -18.77 1.71 6.08
CA PHE A 532 -17.55 1.42 6.83
C PHE A 532 -17.81 1.09 8.30
N ASN A 533 -18.85 1.67 8.92
CA ASN A 533 -19.24 1.35 10.29
C ASN A 533 -19.90 -0.04 10.40
N ASP A 534 -20.46 -0.55 9.30
CA ASP A 534 -21.07 -1.87 9.22
C ASP A 534 -20.05 -3.00 8.92
N LEU A 535 -18.80 -2.65 8.59
CA LEU A 535 -17.75 -3.66 8.42
C LEU A 535 -17.45 -4.35 9.74
N PRO A 536 -17.29 -5.68 9.75
CA PRO A 536 -17.00 -6.39 10.98
C PRO A 536 -15.65 -5.95 11.55
N PHE A 537 -15.51 -6.08 12.87
CA PHE A 537 -14.23 -6.04 13.56
C PHE A 537 -13.68 -7.47 13.63
N PRO A 538 -12.35 -7.65 13.52
CA PRO A 538 -11.73 -8.91 13.94
C PRO A 538 -12.17 -9.22 15.37
N ASN A 539 -12.45 -10.48 15.67
CA ASN A 539 -12.89 -10.92 17.00
C ASN A 539 -11.87 -11.91 17.60
N PRO A 540 -10.83 -11.41 18.30
CA PRO A 540 -9.75 -12.24 18.82
C PRO A 540 -10.19 -13.24 19.88
N LEU A 541 -11.31 -12.99 20.56
CA LEU A 541 -11.79 -13.82 21.66
C LEU A 541 -12.75 -14.92 21.20
N GLY A 542 -13.21 -14.89 19.94
CA GLY A 542 -14.19 -15.85 19.43
C GLY A 542 -15.53 -15.82 20.17
N GLN A 543 -15.89 -14.69 20.78
CA GLN A 543 -17.08 -14.55 21.63
C GLN A 543 -17.89 -13.31 21.27
N MET A 544 -19.20 -13.35 21.48
CA MET A 544 -20.06 -12.18 21.30
C MET A 544 -19.62 -11.05 22.26
N CYS A 545 -19.38 -9.87 21.71
CA CYS A 545 -18.99 -8.69 22.50
C CYS A 545 -19.61 -7.40 21.95
N ALA A 546 -19.62 -6.35 22.77
CA ALA A 546 -20.03 -5.02 22.32
C ALA A 546 -18.93 -4.41 21.42
N PRO A 547 -19.29 -3.66 20.37
CA PRO A 547 -18.30 -3.00 19.53
C PRO A 547 -17.56 -1.88 20.30
N PRO A 548 -16.24 -1.70 20.07
CA PRO A 548 -15.37 -2.51 19.20
C PRO A 548 -14.85 -3.78 19.90
N CYS A 549 -14.41 -4.77 19.11
CA CYS A 549 -13.64 -5.90 19.62
C CYS A 549 -12.22 -5.46 20.00
N TYR A 550 -11.70 -5.87 21.15
CA TYR A 550 -10.35 -5.54 21.63
C TYR A 550 -9.38 -6.71 21.43
N LEU A 551 -8.06 -6.43 21.40
CA LEU A 551 -7.01 -7.43 21.19
C LEU A 551 -6.97 -8.52 22.28
N ALA A 552 -7.28 -8.16 23.52
CA ALA A 552 -7.36 -9.05 24.67
C ALA A 552 -8.32 -8.44 25.71
N PRO A 553 -8.83 -9.21 26.70
CA PRO A 553 -9.77 -8.69 27.70
C PRO A 553 -9.22 -7.53 28.53
N THR A 554 -7.90 -7.46 28.70
CA THR A 554 -7.19 -6.40 29.43
C THR A 554 -6.69 -5.27 28.54
N SER A 555 -6.81 -5.38 27.21
CA SER A 555 -6.28 -4.40 26.27
C SER A 555 -7.31 -3.32 25.97
N MET A 556 -6.86 -2.07 25.89
CA MET A 556 -7.68 -0.95 25.40
C MET A 556 -7.57 -0.74 23.88
N LEU A 557 -6.82 -1.61 23.19
CA LEU A 557 -6.60 -1.52 21.75
C LEU A 557 -7.68 -2.28 21.01
N ALA A 558 -8.48 -1.55 20.22
CA ALA A 558 -9.42 -2.16 19.29
C ALA A 558 -8.65 -3.00 18.25
N ALA A 559 -9.14 -4.20 17.98
CA ALA A 559 -8.53 -5.09 17.02
C ALA A 559 -8.48 -4.44 15.62
N PRO A 560 -7.30 -4.33 14.99
CA PRO A 560 -7.15 -3.67 13.70
C PRO A 560 -7.70 -4.53 12.57
N ARG A 561 -8.57 -3.97 11.73
CA ARG A 561 -8.96 -4.62 10.47
C ARG A 561 -7.73 -4.78 9.59
N LEU A 562 -7.51 -5.96 9.04
CA LEU A 562 -6.43 -6.19 8.07
C LEU A 562 -6.93 -6.10 6.63
N MET A 563 -6.02 -6.31 5.68
CA MET A 563 -6.30 -6.32 4.24
C MET A 563 -7.05 -5.06 3.77
N PRO A 564 -6.43 -3.87 3.89
CA PRO A 564 -7.07 -2.56 3.68
C PRO A 564 -7.31 -2.24 2.19
N SER A 565 -7.95 -3.14 1.45
CA SER A 565 -8.32 -3.00 0.03
C SER A 565 -9.25 -1.82 -0.25
N LEU A 566 -9.90 -1.29 0.79
CA LEU A 566 -10.84 -0.16 0.69
C LEU A 566 -10.22 1.19 1.08
N ALA A 567 -8.92 1.25 1.42
CA ALA A 567 -8.27 2.50 1.81
C ALA A 567 -8.36 3.59 0.72
N CYS A 568 -8.21 3.23 -0.56
CA CYS A 568 -8.41 4.18 -1.65
C CYS A 568 -9.86 4.69 -1.74
N CYS A 569 -10.86 3.84 -1.45
CA CYS A 569 -12.27 4.22 -1.41
C CYS A 569 -12.54 5.22 -0.28
N ALA A 570 -11.94 4.99 0.90
CA ALA A 570 -12.01 5.91 2.02
C ALA A 570 -11.38 7.27 1.69
N MET A 571 -10.23 7.31 1.03
CA MET A 571 -9.60 8.56 0.56
C MET A 571 -10.49 9.33 -0.43
N GLN A 572 -11.12 8.64 -1.39
CA GLN A 572 -12.06 9.27 -2.33
C GLN A 572 -13.32 9.80 -1.63
N CYS A 573 -13.78 9.11 -0.59
CA CYS A 573 -14.87 9.57 0.27
C CYS A 573 -14.48 10.86 1.01
N THR A 574 -13.32 10.87 1.69
CA THR A 574 -12.80 12.07 2.36
C THR A 574 -12.69 13.24 1.41
N TYR A 575 -12.07 13.05 0.24
CA TYR A 575 -11.96 14.06 -0.80
C TYR A 575 -13.32 14.68 -1.14
N THR A 576 -14.32 13.84 -1.39
CA THR A 576 -15.67 14.28 -1.75
C THR A 576 -16.31 15.09 -0.63
N LEU A 577 -16.21 14.63 0.62
CA LEU A 577 -16.79 15.32 1.78
C LEU A 577 -16.12 16.68 2.02
N VAL A 578 -14.79 16.75 1.94
CA VAL A 578 -14.02 18.00 2.07
C VAL A 578 -14.37 18.99 0.95
N MET A 579 -14.45 18.52 -0.29
CA MET A 579 -14.78 19.36 -1.44
C MET A 579 -16.16 20.00 -1.29
N VAL A 580 -17.16 19.22 -0.86
CA VAL A 580 -18.51 19.74 -0.60
C VAL A 580 -18.50 20.68 0.60
N HIS A 581 -17.81 20.32 1.68
CA HIS A 581 -17.70 21.15 2.89
C HIS A 581 -17.12 22.54 2.58
N ASN A 582 -15.99 22.60 1.86
CA ASN A 582 -15.33 23.86 1.51
C ASN A 582 -16.21 24.74 0.61
N ARG A 583 -16.89 24.14 -0.38
CA ARG A 583 -17.82 24.87 -1.27
C ARG A 583 -19.03 25.42 -0.51
N MET A 584 -19.55 24.66 0.46
CA MET A 584 -20.64 25.12 1.32
C MET A 584 -20.19 26.25 2.23
N GLN A 585 -19.00 26.16 2.84
CA GLN A 585 -18.45 27.22 3.69
C GLN A 585 -18.22 28.52 2.93
N SER A 586 -17.61 28.48 1.73
CA SER A 586 -17.37 29.71 0.94
C SER A 586 -18.68 30.43 0.58
N THR A 587 -19.69 29.67 0.14
CA THR A 587 -20.99 30.21 -0.27
C THR A 587 -21.77 30.80 0.91
N TYR A 588 -21.60 30.27 2.12
CA TYR A 588 -22.32 30.70 3.32
C TYR A 588 -21.60 31.80 4.10
N SER A 589 -20.27 31.82 4.14
CA SER A 589 -19.50 32.94 4.71
C SER A 589 -19.78 34.26 4.00
N GLU A 590 -20.09 34.22 2.70
CA GLU A 590 -20.43 35.41 1.92
C GLU A 590 -21.86 35.93 2.14
N LYS A 591 -22.79 35.06 2.60
CA LYS A 591 -24.24 35.36 2.64
C LYS A 591 -24.81 35.70 4.02
N GLY A 592 -24.00 35.66 5.08
CA GLY A 592 -24.27 36.24 6.41
C GLY A 592 -25.55 35.79 7.14
N THR A 593 -26.28 34.78 6.64
CA THR A 593 -27.59 34.34 7.17
C THR A 593 -27.52 32.87 7.58
N ALA A 594 -27.78 32.60 8.85
CA ALA A 594 -27.81 31.25 9.40
C ALA A 594 -28.97 30.46 8.78
N ASN A 595 -28.65 29.40 8.03
CA ASN A 595 -29.64 28.46 7.48
C ASN A 595 -29.51 27.11 8.20
N PRO A 596 -30.52 26.71 9.00
CA PRO A 596 -30.44 25.50 9.83
C PRO A 596 -30.28 24.22 9.00
N ILE A 597 -30.75 24.20 7.75
CA ILE A 597 -30.58 23.05 6.83
C ILE A 597 -29.12 22.87 6.46
N VAL A 598 -28.39 23.97 6.28
CA VAL A 598 -26.97 23.93 5.91
C VAL A 598 -26.08 23.64 7.09
N GLU A 599 -26.41 24.18 8.27
CA GLU A 599 -25.74 23.76 9.51
C GLU A 599 -25.89 22.25 9.73
N SER A 600 -27.10 21.71 9.56
CA SER A 600 -27.34 20.27 9.62
C SER A 600 -26.50 19.48 8.61
N LEU A 601 -26.40 19.96 7.36
CA LEU A 601 -25.56 19.31 6.35
C LEU A 601 -24.07 19.37 6.69
N LEU A 602 -23.57 20.50 7.20
CA LEU A 602 -22.17 20.65 7.64
C LEU A 602 -21.85 19.70 8.80
N VAL A 603 -22.78 19.53 9.76
CA VAL A 603 -22.64 18.54 10.83
C VAL A 603 -22.54 17.13 10.26
N ARG A 604 -23.41 16.77 9.31
CA ARG A 604 -23.36 15.44 8.65
C ARG A 604 -22.05 15.20 7.90
N LEU A 605 -21.54 16.21 7.20
CA LEU A 605 -20.24 16.15 6.52
C LEU A 605 -19.11 15.86 7.51
N ARG A 606 -19.08 16.59 8.64
CA ARG A 606 -18.11 16.35 9.73
C ARG A 606 -18.23 14.96 10.33
N MET A 607 -19.45 14.48 10.60
CA MET A 607 -19.68 13.11 11.09
C MET A 607 -19.15 12.06 10.10
N GLY A 608 -19.35 12.27 8.80
CA GLY A 608 -18.77 11.41 7.76
C GLY A 608 -17.24 11.40 7.79
N LEU A 609 -16.61 12.56 7.94
CA LEU A 609 -15.15 12.69 8.05
C LEU A 609 -14.60 12.02 9.31
N ILE A 610 -15.25 12.22 10.46
CA ILE A 610 -14.89 11.55 11.72
C ILE A 610 -14.99 10.04 11.59
N SER A 611 -16.06 9.53 10.96
CA SER A 611 -16.23 8.09 10.72
C SER A 611 -15.06 7.52 9.89
N ILE A 612 -14.68 8.17 8.79
CA ILE A 612 -13.52 7.74 7.97
C ILE A 612 -12.20 7.89 8.75
N SER A 613 -12.04 8.93 9.56
CA SER A 613 -10.85 9.11 10.41
C SER A 613 -10.67 7.93 11.37
N THR A 614 -11.74 7.48 12.04
CA THR A 614 -11.71 6.32 12.92
C THR A 614 -11.29 5.03 12.20
N ILE A 615 -11.68 4.87 10.93
CA ILE A 615 -11.25 3.72 10.11
C ILE A 615 -9.74 3.77 9.86
N PHE A 616 -9.19 4.93 9.52
CA PHE A 616 -7.75 5.06 9.31
C PHE A 616 -6.94 4.94 10.59
N GLU A 617 -7.46 5.38 11.74
CA GLU A 617 -6.86 5.09 13.05
C GLU A 617 -6.78 3.58 13.31
N ASN A 618 -7.85 2.84 13.01
CA ASN A 618 -7.88 1.38 13.15
C ASN A 618 -6.89 0.69 12.19
N TYR A 619 -6.80 1.10 10.92
CA TYR A 619 -5.80 0.56 9.99
C TYR A 619 -4.36 0.91 10.38
N ALA A 620 -4.11 2.16 10.79
CA ALA A 620 -2.79 2.66 11.15
C ALA A 620 -2.24 2.07 12.46
N THR A 621 -3.09 1.37 13.22
CA THR A 621 -2.68 0.59 14.40
C THR A 621 -1.70 -0.54 14.00
N ALA A 622 -1.91 -1.16 12.82
CA ALA A 622 -1.02 -2.19 12.29
C ALA A 622 -0.15 -1.67 11.13
N PHE A 623 -0.70 -0.87 10.23
CA PHE A 623 -0.05 -0.54 8.96
C PHE A 623 0.53 0.87 8.93
N GLU A 624 1.86 0.96 8.83
CA GLU A 624 2.56 2.24 8.91
C GLU A 624 2.38 3.13 7.69
N ALA A 625 2.30 2.57 6.48
CA ALA A 625 2.10 3.39 5.28
C ALA A 625 0.73 4.10 5.31
N LEU A 626 -0.27 3.45 5.91
CA LEU A 626 -1.62 4.02 6.11
C LEU A 626 -1.65 5.10 7.19
N GLY A 627 -0.63 5.19 8.05
CA GLY A 627 -0.45 6.30 8.99
C GLY A 627 -0.41 7.67 8.29
N GLY A 628 0.16 7.74 7.07
CA GLY A 628 0.12 8.98 6.28
C GLY A 628 -1.30 9.37 5.84
N MET A 629 -2.15 8.40 5.49
CA MET A 629 -3.55 8.65 5.12
C MET A 629 -4.33 9.10 6.34
N ARG A 630 -4.12 8.44 7.50
CA ARG A 630 -4.68 8.87 8.79
C ARG A 630 -4.32 10.33 9.08
N ASP A 631 -3.04 10.69 9.01
CA ASP A 631 -2.58 12.04 9.35
C ASP A 631 -3.20 13.10 8.42
N GLN A 632 -3.38 12.78 7.12
CA GLN A 632 -4.06 13.66 6.17
C GLN A 632 -5.55 13.81 6.45
N VAL A 633 -6.27 12.72 6.73
CA VAL A 633 -7.70 12.76 7.06
C VAL A 633 -7.91 13.51 8.38
N ARG A 634 -7.06 13.28 9.38
CA ARG A 634 -7.12 13.99 10.66
C ARG A 634 -6.85 15.49 10.50
N GLY A 635 -6.03 15.90 9.53
CA GLY A 635 -5.77 17.31 9.24
C GLY A 635 -6.96 18.06 8.63
N VAL A 636 -7.96 17.37 8.08
CA VAL A 636 -9.17 17.97 7.47
C VAL A 636 -10.43 17.82 8.32
N VAL A 637 -10.39 17.03 9.39
CA VAL A 637 -11.44 16.90 10.42
C VAL A 637 -11.31 18.06 11.40
#